data_AF-A0A4R9WJ28-F1
#
_entry.id   AF-A0A4R9WJ28-F1
#
_cell.length_a   1.000
_cell.length_b   1.000
_cell.length_c   1.000
_cell.angle_alpha   90.00
_cell.angle_beta   90.00
_cell.angle_gamma   90.00
#
_symmetry.space_group_name_H-M   'P 1'
#
loop_
_entity.id
_entity.type
_entity.pdbx_description
1 polymer ?
#
loop_
_entity_poly.entity_id
_entity_poly.type
_entity_poly.pdbx_seq_one_letter_code
_entity_poly.pdbx_strand_id
1 'polypeptide(L)'
;MTMPRKKLIEVSIPLEAINKASAREKSIRHGHPSTLHLWWARRPLAACRAVVFAQLVDDPSSWPERFPTEETQEAERRRLHKVIEDMVPWEASNDETILNAARFEIARSVAWGLGEEPPAKGDGKAILDYLQTKAPPVYDPFSGGGSIPLEAQRLGLRAYGSDLNPVAVLIGKALVEIPPKFAGLPPVNPKSQAELKRGGRWNSKGAEGLAEDVRYYGQWMRDEAERRIGHLYPNATLEDGSDATVIAWLWARTVRSPDPAAKGAKVPLVTSFMLSTKDGKKTWVEPVIDASAADGWRFHVKSGKLTKADEDEKKKGTKTGRGTNFACVLTGSSISPDYTREEGLAGRLGKRLMAIVAEGDRSRVYLSPSHEHEAIAAEARPGDTSAIEVEMPENPRWFSPPGYGMTRYVDLFTSRQLVALTTFSDLAYEAREKALADARAAGVGQRPSSSDVPRDGAPLHSGGMGAGAYADAIATYLGLIVGRCTDAWSSITSWASTGEFIRNTFARQALPMVWDFSECNPFSASTGNFNNGIEWTCLALTRASAASPGEIHQITAQNNNYPVSPVLISTDPPYYDNIGYADLSDFFYVWHRRTLSNVWPDLYRRLTVPKEAELVATPYRHGGKAQAEAFFMNGMGEALTAMRNAAADGEPLAIYYAFKQAEAAEDGTTSAGWASFLQAVVDSGLAVDGTWPIRTERQARTIGVGTNALASSIVLVCRKRSPAATVATRSEFIRALKREMPDAIAKIRAAGVGPVDMQQAVIGPGMGVFTRFVEVLEDDDSAMTVKTSLSVINRVWEEIDNEIVASFDPETQVALTWFGSYGFDARASGELIGLATAKDTATNGLYASGVFKDLKGKSALMPREELPENWSPSSDRTLTIWECVQHVARTLNDPAGGAQAAARLIAEMGPKAADARALLDRLFKIATDKGWAPEALVYNQLAEEWPHLLDRSANISGELRQATTGDLFG
;
A
#
# COMPACT_ATOMS: atom_id res chain seq x y z
N MET A 1 -20.19 -23.93 -28.06
CA MET A 1 -19.21 -22.97 -27.52
C MET A 1 -18.31 -23.73 -26.57
N THR A 2 -17.00 -23.70 -26.77
CA THR A 2 -16.02 -24.27 -25.84
C THR A 2 -16.05 -23.47 -24.54
N MET A 3 -16.01 -24.15 -23.38
CA MET A 3 -15.88 -23.45 -22.10
C MET A 3 -14.58 -22.62 -22.09
N PRO A 4 -14.58 -21.39 -21.54
CA PRO A 4 -13.39 -20.58 -21.45
C PRO A 4 -12.31 -21.31 -20.63
N ARG A 5 -11.05 -21.15 -21.03
CA ARG A 5 -9.89 -21.71 -20.31
C ARG A 5 -9.81 -21.05 -18.93
N LYS A 6 -9.80 -21.86 -17.88
CA LYS A 6 -9.54 -21.40 -16.52
C LYS A 6 -8.10 -20.90 -16.41
N LYS A 7 -7.95 -19.74 -15.81
CA LYS A 7 -6.68 -19.08 -15.47
C LYS A 7 -6.29 -19.40 -14.04
N LEU A 8 -5.01 -19.27 -13.74
CA LEU A 8 -4.47 -19.54 -12.41
C LEU A 8 -5.16 -18.69 -11.33
N ILE A 9 -5.46 -17.42 -11.64
CA ILE A 9 -6.19 -16.52 -10.73
C ILE A 9 -7.61 -16.97 -10.41
N GLU A 10 -8.23 -17.87 -11.19
CA GLU A 10 -9.57 -18.38 -10.89
C GLU A 10 -9.54 -19.61 -9.98
N VAL A 11 -8.35 -20.18 -9.74
CA VAL A 11 -8.20 -21.46 -9.06
C VAL A 11 -7.36 -21.33 -7.80
N SER A 12 -6.13 -20.82 -7.89
CA SER A 12 -5.23 -20.69 -6.75
C SER A 12 -4.01 -19.81 -7.02
N ILE A 13 -3.65 -18.97 -6.04
CA ILE A 13 -2.43 -18.15 -6.04
C ILE A 13 -1.72 -18.24 -4.67
N PRO A 14 -0.38 -18.12 -4.60
CA PRO A 14 0.37 -18.25 -3.34
C PRO A 14 0.26 -16.97 -2.49
N LEU A 15 -0.88 -16.82 -1.81
CA LEU A 15 -1.25 -15.61 -1.06
C LEU A 15 -0.23 -15.24 0.02
N GLU A 16 0.32 -16.21 0.73
CA GLU A 16 1.28 -15.95 1.80
C GLU A 16 2.53 -15.23 1.26
N ALA A 17 3.11 -15.73 0.17
CA ALA A 17 4.27 -15.12 -0.47
C ALA A 17 3.96 -13.70 -0.98
N ILE A 18 2.79 -13.52 -1.62
CA ILE A 18 2.33 -12.22 -2.12
C ILE A 18 2.15 -11.23 -0.97
N ASN A 19 1.52 -11.65 0.13
CA ASN A 19 1.25 -10.82 1.31
C ASN A 19 2.55 -10.44 2.04
N LYS A 20 3.47 -11.39 2.22
CA LYS A 20 4.79 -11.16 2.81
C LYS A 20 5.61 -10.16 2.00
N ALA A 21 5.65 -10.31 0.68
CA ALA A 21 6.32 -9.38 -0.22
C ALA A 21 5.67 -7.98 -0.20
N SER A 22 4.34 -7.92 -0.26
CA SER A 22 3.57 -6.68 -0.21
C SER A 22 3.77 -5.90 1.11
N ALA A 23 3.90 -6.61 2.23
CA ALA A 23 4.20 -6.00 3.52
C ALA A 23 5.64 -5.46 3.58
N ARG A 24 6.61 -6.22 3.06
CA ARG A 24 8.04 -5.83 3.02
C ARG A 24 8.25 -4.57 2.19
N GLU A 25 7.61 -4.47 1.03
CA GLU A 25 7.73 -3.36 0.07
C GLU A 25 7.49 -1.99 0.71
N LYS A 26 6.59 -1.90 1.69
CA LYS A 26 6.26 -0.63 2.38
C LYS A 26 7.38 -0.04 3.22
N SER A 27 8.42 -0.79 3.52
CA SER A 27 9.62 -0.32 4.22
C SER A 27 10.74 0.13 3.28
N ILE A 28 10.58 -0.13 1.98
CA ILE A 28 11.61 0.11 0.97
C ILE A 28 11.57 1.58 0.56
N ARG A 29 12.73 2.22 0.57
CA ARG A 29 12.90 3.65 0.29
C ARG A 29 13.98 3.94 -0.74
N HIS A 30 14.55 2.91 -1.37
CA HIS A 30 15.61 3.05 -2.36
C HIS A 30 15.17 2.48 -3.71
N GLY A 31 15.02 3.35 -4.71
CA GLY A 31 14.64 3.01 -6.08
C GLY A 31 13.23 2.46 -6.25
N HIS A 32 12.40 2.55 -5.21
CA HIS A 32 10.99 2.19 -5.27
C HIS A 32 10.20 3.31 -5.96
N PRO A 33 9.18 3.05 -6.80
CA PRO A 33 8.39 4.11 -7.45
C PRO A 33 7.79 5.15 -6.48
N SER A 34 7.58 4.79 -5.21
CA SER A 34 7.16 5.74 -4.17
C SER A 34 8.18 6.84 -3.88
N THR A 35 9.45 6.63 -4.22
CA THR A 35 10.52 7.60 -4.07
C THR A 35 10.59 8.57 -5.23
N LEU A 36 9.84 8.37 -6.33
CA LEU A 36 9.78 9.29 -7.47
C LEU A 36 8.85 10.49 -7.21
N HIS A 37 7.74 10.29 -6.53
CA HIS A 37 6.84 11.38 -6.12
C HIS A 37 5.86 10.83 -5.09
N LEU A 38 5.20 11.64 -4.27
CA LEU A 38 4.10 11.16 -3.43
C LEU A 38 2.84 10.90 -4.27
N TRP A 39 2.16 9.77 -4.01
CA TRP A 39 0.80 9.50 -4.44
C TRP A 39 0.16 8.54 -3.42
N TRP A 40 -1.07 8.84 -2.97
CA TRP A 40 -1.66 8.16 -1.82
C TRP A 40 -2.25 6.77 -2.13
N ALA A 41 -2.55 6.46 -3.40
CA ALA A 41 -3.27 5.24 -3.81
C ALA A 41 -2.36 4.14 -4.43
N ARG A 42 -1.09 4.03 -4.02
CA ARG A 42 -0.21 3.04 -4.66
C ARG A 42 -0.45 1.64 -4.14
N ARG A 43 -0.90 0.74 -5.03
CA ARG A 43 -0.93 -0.70 -4.76
C ARG A 43 0.48 -1.27 -4.64
N PRO A 44 0.69 -2.28 -3.77
CA PRO A 44 1.94 -3.03 -3.73
C PRO A 44 2.25 -3.65 -5.09
N LEU A 45 3.48 -3.45 -5.56
CA LEU A 45 3.93 -3.93 -6.87
C LEU A 45 3.98 -5.46 -6.92
N ALA A 46 4.36 -6.10 -5.81
CA ALA A 46 4.31 -7.56 -5.67
C ALA A 46 2.91 -8.13 -6.01
N ALA A 47 1.85 -7.51 -5.47
CA ALA A 47 0.47 -7.93 -5.72
C ALA A 47 0.05 -7.65 -7.17
N CYS A 48 0.42 -6.50 -7.73
CA CYS A 48 0.12 -6.16 -9.14
C CYS A 48 0.77 -7.18 -10.09
N ARG A 49 2.05 -7.51 -9.89
CA ARG A 49 2.80 -8.48 -10.70
C ARG A 49 2.18 -9.88 -10.64
N ALA A 50 1.86 -10.36 -9.44
CA ALA A 50 1.28 -11.68 -9.25
C ALA A 50 -0.10 -11.81 -9.90
N VAL A 51 -0.95 -10.80 -9.74
CA VAL A 51 -2.31 -10.78 -10.32
C VAL A 51 -2.25 -10.74 -11.84
N VAL A 52 -1.47 -9.85 -12.45
CA VAL A 52 -1.35 -9.76 -13.92
C VAL A 52 -0.83 -11.09 -14.51
N PHE A 53 0.18 -11.70 -13.87
CA PHE A 53 0.67 -13.02 -14.28
C PHE A 53 -0.44 -14.09 -14.20
N ALA A 54 -1.14 -14.16 -13.06
CA ALA A 54 -2.15 -15.19 -12.82
C ALA A 54 -3.43 -15.00 -13.68
N GLN A 55 -3.69 -13.78 -14.16
CA GLN A 55 -4.77 -13.51 -15.13
C GLN A 55 -4.46 -14.05 -16.54
N LEU A 56 -3.18 -14.16 -16.91
CA LEU A 56 -2.76 -14.60 -18.25
C LEU A 56 -2.39 -16.08 -18.32
N VAL A 57 -1.81 -16.62 -17.25
CA VAL A 57 -1.38 -18.01 -17.19
C VAL A 57 -2.57 -18.94 -16.96
N ASP A 58 -2.70 -19.96 -17.81
CA ASP A 58 -3.76 -20.96 -17.71
C ASP A 58 -3.54 -21.86 -16.49
N ASP A 59 -4.62 -22.23 -15.79
CA ASP A 59 -4.56 -23.32 -14.82
C ASP A 59 -4.36 -24.66 -15.57
N PRO A 60 -3.55 -25.59 -15.03
CA PRO A 60 -3.30 -26.89 -15.67
C PRO A 60 -4.56 -27.70 -15.97
N SER A 61 -5.67 -27.51 -15.23
CA SER A 61 -6.95 -28.17 -15.52
C SER A 61 -7.57 -27.79 -16.86
N SER A 62 -7.12 -26.70 -17.48
CA SER A 62 -7.53 -26.29 -18.83
C SER A 62 -6.84 -27.08 -19.94
N TRP A 63 -5.84 -27.90 -19.61
CA TRP A 63 -5.02 -28.66 -20.56
C TRP A 63 -4.97 -30.15 -20.19
N PRO A 64 -6.12 -30.87 -20.16
CA PRO A 64 -6.19 -32.27 -19.70
C PRO A 64 -5.36 -33.23 -20.56
N GLU A 65 -5.13 -32.93 -21.82
CA GLU A 65 -4.22 -33.70 -22.69
C GLU A 65 -2.74 -33.54 -22.32
N ARG A 66 -2.38 -32.45 -21.64
CA ARG A 66 -1.02 -32.21 -21.11
C ARG A 66 -0.90 -32.61 -19.64
N PHE A 67 -1.98 -32.45 -18.87
CA PHE A 67 -2.07 -32.74 -17.43
C PHE A 67 -3.32 -33.60 -17.14
N PRO A 68 -3.26 -34.91 -17.43
CA PRO A 68 -4.45 -35.77 -17.45
C PRO A 68 -5.01 -36.13 -16.08
N THR A 69 -4.24 -35.98 -15.00
CA THR A 69 -4.66 -36.35 -13.64
C THR A 69 -4.62 -35.16 -12.70
N GLU A 70 -5.45 -35.17 -11.66
CA GLU A 70 -5.44 -34.14 -10.61
C GLU A 70 -4.05 -33.99 -9.98
N GLU A 71 -3.32 -35.10 -9.79
CA GLU A 71 -1.95 -35.08 -9.28
C GLU A 71 -0.99 -34.31 -10.19
N THR A 72 -1.06 -34.54 -11.51
CA THR A 72 -0.23 -33.81 -12.49
C THR A 72 -0.61 -32.34 -12.59
N GLN A 73 -1.91 -32.01 -12.46
CA GLN A 73 -2.40 -30.65 -12.44
C GLN A 73 -1.91 -29.89 -11.21
N GLU A 74 -1.98 -30.53 -10.04
CA GLU A 74 -1.51 -29.95 -8.77
C GLU A 74 0.01 -29.80 -8.75
N ALA A 75 0.76 -30.76 -9.30
CA ALA A 75 2.21 -30.65 -9.42
C ALA A 75 2.63 -29.46 -10.32
N GLU A 76 1.97 -29.28 -11.46
CA GLU A 76 2.24 -28.12 -12.33
C GLU A 76 1.78 -26.81 -11.68
N ARG A 77 0.66 -26.82 -10.95
CA ARG A 77 0.18 -25.64 -10.20
C ARG A 77 1.20 -25.20 -9.15
N ARG A 78 1.75 -26.12 -8.37
CA ARG A 78 2.85 -25.83 -7.41
C ARG A 78 4.09 -25.27 -8.11
N ARG A 79 4.45 -25.77 -9.29
CA ARG A 79 5.55 -25.21 -10.09
C ARG A 79 5.27 -23.77 -10.54
N LEU A 80 4.04 -23.47 -10.97
CA LEU A 80 3.63 -22.12 -11.35
C LEU A 80 3.57 -21.17 -10.14
N HIS A 81 3.14 -21.66 -8.97
CA HIS A 81 3.23 -20.92 -7.72
C HIS A 81 4.67 -20.57 -7.38
N LYS A 82 5.61 -21.49 -7.60
CA LYS A 82 7.03 -21.23 -7.39
C LYS A 82 7.55 -20.07 -8.25
N VAL A 83 7.10 -19.96 -9.50
CA VAL A 83 7.41 -18.81 -10.36
C VAL A 83 6.90 -17.50 -9.76
N ILE A 84 5.68 -17.49 -9.20
CA ILE A 84 5.14 -16.32 -8.50
C ILE A 84 5.99 -15.99 -7.27
N GLU A 85 6.26 -16.97 -6.41
CA GLU A 85 7.08 -16.81 -5.20
C GLU A 85 8.46 -16.22 -5.47
N ASP A 86 9.09 -16.65 -6.57
CA ASP A 86 10.43 -16.19 -6.95
C ASP A 86 10.39 -14.77 -7.52
N MET A 87 9.31 -14.41 -8.24
CA MET A 87 9.21 -13.09 -8.86
C MET A 87 8.61 -12.00 -7.96
N VAL A 88 7.81 -12.30 -6.92
CA VAL A 88 7.16 -11.24 -6.10
C VAL A 88 8.08 -10.42 -5.18
N PRO A 89 9.23 -10.91 -4.67
CA PRO A 89 10.14 -10.11 -3.85
C PRO A 89 10.60 -8.84 -4.60
N TRP A 90 10.81 -7.76 -3.85
CA TRP A 90 11.25 -6.48 -4.45
C TRP A 90 12.61 -6.60 -5.12
N GLU A 91 13.51 -7.37 -4.53
CA GLU A 91 14.85 -7.63 -5.02
C GLU A 91 14.84 -8.34 -6.39
N ALA A 92 13.81 -9.13 -6.69
CA ALA A 92 13.61 -9.81 -7.96
C ALA A 92 12.97 -8.93 -9.06
N SER A 93 12.48 -7.74 -8.71
CA SER A 93 11.65 -6.89 -9.61
C SER A 93 12.35 -6.42 -10.91
N ASN A 94 13.67 -6.55 -10.99
CA ASN A 94 14.46 -6.25 -12.19
C ASN A 94 15.48 -7.36 -12.49
N ASP A 95 15.29 -8.56 -11.93
CA ASP A 95 16.10 -9.73 -12.26
C ASP A 95 15.58 -10.33 -13.57
N GLU A 96 16.34 -10.14 -14.64
CA GLU A 96 15.94 -10.59 -15.98
C GLU A 96 15.84 -12.13 -16.08
N THR A 97 16.56 -12.90 -15.25
CA THR A 97 16.45 -14.36 -15.26
C THR A 97 15.09 -14.78 -14.71
N ILE A 98 14.72 -14.23 -13.56
CA ILE A 98 13.43 -14.51 -12.90
C ILE A 98 12.27 -13.98 -13.75
N LEU A 99 12.37 -12.75 -14.25
CA LEU A 99 11.32 -12.16 -15.08
C LEU A 99 11.17 -12.89 -16.42
N ASN A 100 12.24 -13.36 -17.06
CA ASN A 100 12.13 -14.16 -18.28
C ASN A 100 11.50 -15.53 -18.04
N ALA A 101 11.71 -16.15 -16.88
CA ALA A 101 10.98 -17.36 -16.51
C ALA A 101 9.47 -17.08 -16.43
N ALA A 102 9.05 -15.98 -15.78
CA ALA A 102 7.65 -15.59 -15.73
C ALA A 102 7.07 -15.24 -17.12
N ARG A 103 7.79 -14.44 -17.92
CA ARG A 103 7.41 -14.09 -19.31
C ARG A 103 7.22 -15.32 -20.17
N PHE A 104 8.08 -16.33 -20.03
CA PHE A 104 7.95 -17.60 -20.75
C PHE A 104 6.64 -18.32 -20.42
N GLU A 105 6.24 -18.40 -19.15
CA GLU A 105 5.00 -19.08 -18.75
C GLU A 105 3.75 -18.36 -19.30
N ILE A 106 3.79 -17.02 -19.36
CA ILE A 106 2.78 -16.21 -20.04
C ILE A 106 2.75 -16.54 -21.53
N ALA A 107 3.91 -16.49 -22.21
CA ALA A 107 4.02 -16.77 -23.64
C ALA A 107 3.55 -18.19 -23.99
N ARG A 108 3.85 -19.18 -23.15
CA ARG A 108 3.38 -20.57 -23.25
C ARG A 108 1.86 -20.66 -23.17
N SER A 109 1.24 -19.99 -22.21
CA SER A 109 -0.23 -19.99 -22.04
C SER A 109 -0.94 -19.28 -23.20
N VAL A 110 -0.35 -18.19 -23.70
CA VAL A 110 -0.85 -17.47 -24.89
C VAL A 110 -0.72 -18.35 -26.13
N ALA A 111 0.45 -18.94 -26.37
CA ALA A 111 0.73 -19.76 -27.55
C ALA A 111 -0.20 -20.98 -27.62
N TRP A 112 -0.29 -21.76 -26.53
CA TRP A 112 -1.20 -22.91 -26.50
C TRP A 112 -2.65 -22.50 -26.75
N GLY A 113 -3.08 -21.36 -26.20
CA GLY A 113 -4.39 -20.79 -26.47
C GLY A 113 -4.69 -20.44 -27.92
N LEU A 114 -3.65 -20.12 -28.69
CA LEU A 114 -3.72 -19.85 -30.12
C LEU A 114 -3.48 -21.10 -30.98
N GLY A 115 -3.22 -22.26 -30.37
CA GLY A 115 -2.83 -23.48 -31.08
C GLY A 115 -1.40 -23.42 -31.63
N GLU A 116 -0.55 -22.56 -31.07
CA GLU A 116 0.86 -22.38 -31.41
C GLU A 116 1.76 -22.99 -30.31
N GLU A 117 3.05 -23.18 -30.61
CA GLU A 117 4.06 -23.50 -29.60
C GLU A 117 4.84 -22.23 -29.21
N PRO A 118 5.24 -22.09 -27.93
CA PRO A 118 5.92 -20.89 -27.46
C PRO A 118 7.34 -20.74 -28.04
N PRO A 119 7.89 -19.51 -28.02
CA PRO A 119 9.30 -19.29 -28.26
C PRO A 119 10.19 -20.10 -27.32
N ALA A 120 11.45 -20.32 -27.72
CA ALA A 120 12.42 -21.05 -26.90
C ALA A 120 12.60 -20.39 -25.52
N LYS A 121 12.53 -21.18 -24.44
CA LYS A 121 12.60 -20.70 -23.03
C LYS A 121 13.83 -19.85 -22.72
N GLY A 122 14.96 -20.12 -23.38
CA GLY A 122 16.21 -19.37 -23.19
C GLY A 122 16.33 -18.09 -24.02
N ASP A 123 15.40 -17.82 -24.94
CA ASP A 123 15.45 -16.66 -25.83
C ASP A 123 14.52 -15.54 -25.33
N GLY A 124 15.00 -14.77 -24.37
CA GLY A 124 14.24 -13.66 -23.77
C GLY A 124 13.77 -12.61 -24.80
N LYS A 125 14.52 -12.43 -25.90
CA LYS A 125 14.14 -11.46 -26.95
C LYS A 125 12.96 -11.99 -27.76
N ALA A 126 13.00 -13.26 -28.17
CA ALA A 126 11.89 -13.89 -28.88
C ALA A 126 10.64 -13.99 -28.00
N ILE A 127 10.80 -14.25 -26.69
CA ILE A 127 9.69 -14.23 -25.73
C ILE A 127 9.05 -12.84 -25.65
N LEU A 128 9.84 -11.78 -25.48
CA LEU A 128 9.33 -10.41 -25.42
C LEU A 128 8.60 -9.99 -26.71
N ASP A 129 9.18 -10.29 -27.87
CA ASP A 129 8.56 -10.00 -29.17
C ASP A 129 7.23 -10.74 -29.33
N TYR A 130 7.18 -12.02 -28.92
CA TYR A 130 5.95 -12.81 -28.94
C TYR A 130 4.88 -12.23 -28.01
N LEU A 131 5.23 -11.84 -26.79
CA LEU A 131 4.28 -11.23 -25.86
C LEU A 131 3.75 -9.89 -26.39
N GLN A 132 4.61 -9.05 -26.95
CA GLN A 132 4.20 -7.75 -27.47
C GLN A 132 3.27 -7.87 -28.69
N THR A 133 3.40 -8.93 -29.48
CA THR A 133 2.60 -9.17 -30.69
C THR A 133 1.33 -9.99 -30.44
N LYS A 134 1.38 -10.98 -29.55
CA LYS A 134 0.32 -11.98 -29.38
C LYS A 134 -0.46 -11.86 -28.07
N ALA A 135 0.14 -11.35 -26.99
CA ALA A 135 -0.58 -11.20 -25.72
C ALA A 135 -1.53 -9.99 -25.76
N PRO A 136 -2.70 -10.08 -25.08
CA PRO A 136 -3.56 -8.92 -24.92
C PRO A 136 -2.85 -7.83 -24.12
N PRO A 137 -2.99 -6.54 -24.50
CA PRO A 137 -2.43 -5.45 -23.74
C PRO A 137 -3.11 -5.31 -22.38
N VAL A 138 -2.36 -4.91 -21.35
CA VAL A 138 -2.92 -4.66 -20.01
C VAL A 138 -3.38 -3.21 -19.92
N TYR A 139 -4.56 -2.99 -19.36
CA TYR A 139 -5.13 -1.65 -19.17
C TYR A 139 -5.63 -1.44 -17.74
N ASP A 140 -5.22 -0.33 -17.12
CA ASP A 140 -5.74 0.16 -15.84
C ASP A 140 -6.41 1.55 -15.99
N PRO A 141 -7.75 1.64 -16.00
CA PRO A 141 -8.46 2.92 -16.14
C PRO A 141 -8.43 3.82 -14.88
N PHE A 142 -7.93 3.29 -13.76
CA PHE A 142 -7.72 4.00 -12.49
C PHE A 142 -6.25 3.90 -12.07
N SER A 143 -5.35 4.12 -13.04
CA SER A 143 -3.92 3.80 -12.90
C SER A 143 -3.21 4.54 -11.77
N GLY A 144 -3.72 5.68 -11.31
CA GLY A 144 -3.12 6.47 -10.26
C GLY A 144 -1.64 6.73 -10.55
N GLY A 145 -0.76 6.22 -9.68
CA GLY A 145 0.68 6.34 -9.84
C GLY A 145 1.33 5.37 -10.81
N GLY A 146 0.57 4.56 -11.56
CA GLY A 146 1.06 3.64 -12.60
C GLY A 146 1.58 2.28 -12.12
N SER A 147 1.19 1.80 -10.94
CA SER A 147 1.69 0.52 -10.38
C SER A 147 1.38 -0.68 -11.28
N ILE A 148 0.13 -0.84 -11.73
CA ILE A 148 -0.28 -1.98 -12.56
C ILE A 148 0.39 -1.92 -13.95
N PRO A 149 0.36 -0.79 -14.69
CA PRO A 149 1.06 -0.69 -15.96
C PRO A 149 2.58 -0.93 -15.87
N LEU A 150 3.24 -0.46 -14.80
CA LEU A 150 4.67 -0.70 -14.59
C LEU A 150 4.97 -2.21 -14.44
N GLU A 151 4.17 -2.94 -13.69
CA GLU A 151 4.36 -4.38 -13.52
C GLU A 151 4.00 -5.18 -14.77
N ALA A 152 3.02 -4.73 -15.55
CA ALA A 152 2.75 -5.29 -16.86
C ALA A 152 3.96 -5.15 -17.81
N GLN A 153 4.63 -3.98 -17.83
CA GLN A 153 5.88 -3.81 -18.60
C GLN A 153 7.01 -4.72 -18.11
N ARG A 154 7.15 -4.94 -16.80
CA ARG A 154 8.14 -5.89 -16.26
C ARG A 154 7.88 -7.30 -16.74
N LEU A 155 6.61 -7.68 -16.90
CA LEU A 155 6.17 -8.94 -17.48
C LEU A 155 6.19 -8.96 -19.02
N GLY A 156 6.77 -7.95 -19.68
CA GLY A 156 6.94 -7.94 -21.14
C GLY A 156 5.68 -7.61 -21.94
N LEU A 157 4.65 -7.06 -21.29
CA LEU A 157 3.36 -6.77 -21.90
C LEU A 157 3.28 -5.30 -22.34
N ARG A 158 2.52 -5.05 -23.40
CA ARG A 158 2.08 -3.69 -23.76
C ARG A 158 1.18 -3.18 -22.64
N ALA A 159 1.53 -2.04 -22.05
CA ALA A 159 0.88 -1.54 -20.85
C ALA A 159 0.25 -0.17 -21.06
N TYR A 160 -1.02 -0.04 -20.71
CA TYR A 160 -1.78 1.18 -20.85
C TYR A 160 -2.44 1.55 -19.52
N GLY A 161 -2.62 2.84 -19.29
CA GLY A 161 -3.37 3.31 -18.14
C GLY A 161 -3.99 4.67 -18.37
N SER A 162 -4.96 5.01 -17.54
CA SER A 162 -5.51 6.37 -17.48
C SER A 162 -5.75 6.80 -16.05
N ASP A 163 -5.79 8.10 -15.83
CA ASP A 163 -6.31 8.69 -14.61
C ASP A 163 -6.89 10.08 -14.94
N LEU A 164 -7.89 10.52 -14.18
CA LEU A 164 -8.43 11.88 -14.32
C LEU A 164 -7.40 12.93 -13.86
N ASN A 165 -6.62 12.60 -12.83
CA ASN A 165 -5.77 13.52 -12.11
C ASN A 165 -4.43 13.75 -12.83
N PRO A 166 -4.13 14.99 -13.26
CA PRO A 166 -2.89 15.32 -13.95
C PRO A 166 -1.61 14.93 -13.20
N VAL A 167 -1.62 14.99 -11.86
CA VAL A 167 -0.44 14.65 -11.05
C VAL A 167 -0.19 13.14 -11.11
N ALA A 168 -1.24 12.32 -11.01
CA ALA A 168 -1.14 10.87 -11.16
C ALA A 168 -0.66 10.50 -12.57
N VAL A 169 -1.25 11.12 -13.59
CA VAL A 169 -0.85 10.94 -14.99
C VAL A 169 0.62 11.28 -15.21
N LEU A 170 1.11 12.41 -14.70
CA LEU A 170 2.53 12.78 -14.84
C LEU A 170 3.46 11.74 -14.20
N ILE A 171 3.10 11.23 -13.02
CA ILE A 171 3.85 10.16 -12.32
C ILE A 171 3.84 8.88 -13.16
N GLY A 172 2.67 8.48 -13.67
CA GLY A 172 2.53 7.31 -14.53
C GLY A 172 3.38 7.45 -15.81
N LYS A 173 3.32 8.61 -16.48
CA LYS A 173 4.15 8.90 -17.65
C LYS A 173 5.64 8.78 -17.34
N ALA A 174 6.09 9.32 -16.20
CA ALA A 174 7.48 9.25 -15.76
C ALA A 174 7.94 7.82 -15.39
N LEU A 175 7.05 6.92 -15.02
CA LEU A 175 7.38 5.53 -14.69
C LEU A 175 7.25 4.57 -15.87
N VAL A 176 6.28 4.80 -16.75
CA VAL A 176 5.80 3.82 -17.74
C VAL A 176 6.07 4.29 -19.17
N GLU A 177 5.86 5.56 -19.48
CA GLU A 177 5.89 6.06 -20.87
C GLU A 177 7.27 6.60 -21.28
N ILE A 178 7.93 7.37 -20.39
CA ILE A 178 9.21 8.03 -20.69
C ILE A 178 10.39 7.05 -20.73
N PRO A 179 10.58 6.13 -19.76
CA PRO A 179 11.78 5.28 -19.73
C PRO A 179 11.99 4.42 -21.00
N PRO A 180 10.97 3.75 -21.57
CA PRO A 180 11.14 2.99 -22.82
C PRO A 180 11.53 3.86 -24.02
N LYS A 181 11.09 5.12 -24.10
CA LYS A 181 11.38 6.02 -25.24
C LYS A 181 12.87 6.33 -25.38
N PHE A 182 13.59 6.39 -24.26
CA PHE A 182 14.99 6.80 -24.21
C PHE A 182 15.92 5.69 -23.73
N ALA A 183 15.43 4.45 -23.73
CA ALA A 183 16.19 3.30 -23.31
C ALA A 183 17.41 3.05 -24.22
N GLY A 184 18.56 2.76 -23.62
CA GLY A 184 19.80 2.49 -24.32
C GLY A 184 20.52 3.72 -24.89
N LEU A 185 19.96 4.92 -24.76
CA LEU A 185 20.66 6.15 -25.15
C LEU A 185 21.77 6.50 -24.15
N PRO A 186 22.96 6.91 -24.62
CA PRO A 186 23.99 7.45 -23.74
C PRO A 186 23.57 8.83 -23.19
N PRO A 187 24.07 9.23 -22.01
CA PRO A 187 23.84 10.57 -21.46
C PRO A 187 24.40 11.66 -22.40
N VAL A 188 23.67 12.75 -22.57
CA VAL A 188 24.00 13.86 -23.48
C VAL A 188 24.85 14.94 -22.81
N ASN A 189 24.93 14.96 -21.47
CA ASN A 189 25.65 16.01 -20.77
C ASN A 189 27.14 16.08 -21.17
N PRO A 190 27.76 17.27 -21.15
CA PRO A 190 29.12 17.47 -21.62
C PRO A 190 30.17 16.61 -20.90
N LYS A 191 29.97 16.33 -19.60
CA LYS A 191 30.89 15.55 -18.78
C LYS A 191 30.94 14.10 -19.24
N SER A 192 29.78 13.45 -19.37
CA SER A 192 29.69 12.07 -19.85
C SER A 192 30.09 11.95 -21.33
N GLN A 193 29.73 12.92 -22.17
CA GLN A 193 30.18 12.95 -23.58
C GLN A 193 31.70 13.07 -23.71
N ALA A 194 32.36 13.86 -22.86
CA ALA A 194 33.82 13.93 -22.83
C ALA A 194 34.47 12.62 -22.34
N GLU A 195 33.81 11.86 -21.47
CA GLU A 195 34.26 10.53 -21.05
C GLU A 195 34.12 9.49 -22.18
N LEU A 196 32.98 9.49 -22.89
CA LEU A 196 32.77 8.63 -24.06
C LEU A 196 33.81 8.90 -25.16
N LYS A 197 34.13 10.17 -25.43
CA LYS A 197 35.20 10.56 -26.38
C LYS A 197 36.59 10.07 -25.98
N ARG A 198 36.83 9.83 -24.68
CA ARG A 198 38.09 9.28 -24.13
C ARG A 198 38.11 7.76 -24.07
N GLY A 199 37.10 7.08 -24.63
CA GLY A 199 36.99 5.62 -24.65
C GLY A 199 36.25 5.02 -23.45
N GLY A 200 35.58 5.85 -22.63
CA GLY A 200 34.65 5.38 -21.60
C GLY A 200 33.52 4.55 -22.20
N ARG A 201 32.96 3.63 -21.42
CA ARG A 201 31.86 2.75 -21.84
C ARG A 201 30.62 3.00 -21.00
N TRP A 202 29.46 2.87 -21.64
CA TRP A 202 28.16 2.92 -20.99
C TRP A 202 27.43 1.60 -21.17
N ASN A 203 26.84 1.08 -20.08
CA ASN A 203 26.17 -0.22 -20.11
C ASN A 203 24.92 -0.25 -21.01
N SER A 204 24.39 0.92 -21.37
CA SER A 204 23.22 1.08 -22.25
C SER A 204 21.99 0.31 -21.75
N LYS A 205 21.89 0.12 -20.43
CA LYS A 205 20.80 -0.62 -19.80
C LYS A 205 19.65 0.34 -19.47
N GLY A 206 18.45 0.04 -19.96
CA GLY A 206 17.24 0.81 -19.68
C GLY A 206 17.43 2.33 -19.87
N ALA A 207 16.84 3.13 -18.99
CA ALA A 207 16.92 4.59 -19.02
C ALA A 207 18.11 5.17 -18.23
N GLU A 208 19.21 4.41 -18.04
CA GLU A 208 20.36 4.86 -17.25
C GLU A 208 20.93 6.18 -17.77
N GLY A 209 21.04 6.37 -19.10
CA GLY A 209 21.60 7.61 -19.67
C GLY A 209 20.77 8.84 -19.31
N LEU A 210 19.44 8.71 -19.38
CA LEU A 210 18.52 9.76 -18.92
C LEU A 210 18.65 10.01 -17.42
N ALA A 211 18.83 8.97 -16.61
CA ALA A 211 19.05 9.13 -15.17
C ALA A 211 20.35 9.87 -14.84
N GLU A 212 21.42 9.66 -15.62
CA GLU A 212 22.67 10.41 -15.48
C GLU A 212 22.52 11.87 -15.89
N ASP A 213 21.75 12.17 -16.93
CA ASP A 213 21.47 13.56 -17.30
C ASP A 213 20.58 14.27 -16.27
N VAL A 214 19.54 13.61 -15.74
CA VAL A 214 18.75 14.16 -14.62
C VAL A 214 19.64 14.45 -13.42
N ARG A 215 20.62 13.58 -13.13
CA ARG A 215 21.60 13.81 -12.07
C ARG A 215 22.48 15.02 -12.37
N TYR A 216 23.00 15.12 -13.58
CA TYR A 216 23.88 16.21 -14.01
C TYR A 216 23.18 17.57 -13.97
N TYR A 217 22.03 17.70 -14.64
CA TYR A 217 21.29 18.95 -14.69
C TYR A 217 20.62 19.29 -13.35
N GLY A 218 20.24 18.29 -12.55
CA GLY A 218 19.79 18.48 -11.17
C GLY A 218 20.89 19.06 -10.29
N GLN A 219 22.12 18.55 -10.40
CA GLN A 219 23.27 19.10 -9.66
C GLN A 219 23.57 20.53 -10.12
N TRP A 220 23.60 20.78 -11.43
CA TRP A 220 23.75 22.13 -11.97
C TRP A 220 22.69 23.10 -11.41
N MET A 221 21.43 22.67 -11.39
CA MET A 221 20.31 23.44 -10.86
C MET A 221 20.45 23.73 -9.36
N ARG A 222 20.95 22.77 -8.56
CA ARG A 222 21.26 22.99 -7.13
C ARG A 222 22.37 24.02 -6.95
N ASP A 223 23.45 23.91 -7.71
CA ASP A 223 24.61 24.79 -7.58
C ASP A 223 24.29 26.22 -8.04
N GLU A 224 23.51 26.35 -9.11
CA GLU A 224 23.03 27.65 -9.57
C GLU A 224 22.00 28.27 -8.60
N ALA A 225 21.15 27.47 -7.98
CA ALA A 225 20.27 27.94 -6.91
C ALA A 225 21.10 28.45 -5.71
N GLU A 226 22.11 27.70 -5.26
CA GLU A 226 22.99 28.15 -4.17
C GLU A 226 23.69 29.46 -4.51
N ARG A 227 24.14 29.64 -5.75
CA ARG A 227 24.72 30.91 -6.22
C ARG A 227 23.72 32.07 -6.14
N ARG A 228 22.44 31.84 -6.47
CA ARG A 228 21.40 32.88 -6.48
C ARG A 228 20.86 33.22 -5.09
N ILE A 229 20.63 32.20 -4.24
CA ILE A 229 19.86 32.35 -2.99
C ILE A 229 20.56 31.78 -1.75
N GLY A 230 21.78 31.24 -1.88
CA GLY A 230 22.53 30.62 -0.78
C GLY A 230 22.84 31.58 0.38
N HIS A 231 22.92 32.89 0.11
CA HIS A 231 23.06 33.91 1.14
C HIS A 231 21.89 33.94 2.17
N LEU A 232 20.72 33.38 1.82
CA LEU A 232 19.58 33.23 2.74
C LEU A 232 19.69 31.99 3.66
N TYR A 233 20.74 31.19 3.49
CA TYR A 233 21.00 29.93 4.18
C TYR A 233 22.39 29.93 4.83
N PRO A 234 22.63 30.82 5.81
CA PRO A 234 23.92 30.96 6.46
C PRO A 234 24.30 29.71 7.26
N ASN A 235 25.61 29.47 7.41
CA ASN A 235 26.13 28.54 8.39
C ASN A 235 25.81 29.00 9.81
N ALA A 236 25.84 28.07 10.76
CA ALA A 236 25.76 28.38 12.17
C ALA A 236 27.14 28.27 12.83
N THR A 237 27.48 29.20 13.70
CA THR A 237 28.70 29.15 14.50
C THR A 237 28.50 28.23 15.71
N LEU A 238 29.38 27.25 15.85
CA LEU A 238 29.40 26.29 16.97
C LEU A 238 30.08 26.89 18.22
N GLU A 239 29.98 26.19 19.35
CA GLU A 239 30.58 26.64 20.62
C GLU A 239 32.11 26.76 20.56
N ASP A 240 32.77 25.98 19.69
CA ASP A 240 34.22 26.05 19.46
C ASP A 240 34.63 27.15 18.46
N GLY A 241 33.67 27.93 17.96
CA GLY A 241 33.86 29.00 16.99
C GLY A 241 33.96 28.53 15.54
N SER A 242 33.83 27.24 15.26
CA SER A 242 33.78 26.72 13.89
C SER A 242 32.41 26.92 13.24
N ASP A 243 32.38 27.00 11.92
CA ASP A 243 31.14 27.09 11.15
C ASP A 243 30.63 25.71 10.77
N ALA A 244 29.31 25.52 10.89
CA ALA A 244 28.62 24.30 10.49
C ALA A 244 27.43 24.60 9.59
N THR A 245 27.24 23.77 8.56
CA THR A 245 26.08 23.85 7.67
C THR A 245 24.79 23.63 8.47
N VAL A 246 23.84 24.55 8.35
CA VAL A 246 22.53 24.37 8.96
C VAL A 246 21.74 23.31 8.19
N ILE A 247 21.18 22.34 8.91
CA ILE A 247 20.26 21.32 8.36
C ILE A 247 18.83 21.88 8.31
N ALA A 248 18.38 22.49 9.41
CA ALA A 248 17.02 23.01 9.53
C ALA A 248 16.92 24.13 10.58
N TRP A 249 15.98 25.05 10.35
CA TRP A 249 15.51 26.02 11.33
C TRP A 249 14.17 25.55 11.88
N LEU A 250 14.07 25.42 13.20
CA LEU A 250 12.83 25.01 13.87
C LEU A 250 12.12 26.27 14.36
N TRP A 251 10.90 26.48 13.91
CA TRP A 251 10.11 27.68 14.21
C TRP A 251 8.88 27.33 15.03
N ALA A 252 8.49 28.20 15.96
CA ALA A 252 7.21 28.12 16.65
C ALA A 252 6.29 29.24 16.15
N ARG A 253 5.04 28.91 15.84
CA ARG A 253 3.99 29.92 15.66
C ARG A 253 3.70 30.60 16.99
N THR A 254 3.38 31.88 16.96
CA THR A 254 3.11 32.67 18.17
C THR A 254 1.77 33.36 18.10
N VAL A 255 1.15 33.57 19.27
CA VAL A 255 -0.11 34.30 19.41
C VAL A 255 0.02 35.28 20.57
N ARG A 256 -0.73 36.39 20.54
CA ARG A 256 -0.80 37.28 21.70
C ARG A 256 -1.47 36.53 22.85
N SER A 257 -0.86 36.54 24.04
CA SER A 257 -1.50 35.93 25.21
C SER A 257 -2.84 36.62 25.50
N PRO A 258 -3.93 35.85 25.69
CA PRO A 258 -5.23 36.41 26.09
C PRO A 258 -5.23 36.89 27.55
N ASP A 259 -4.21 36.53 28.33
CA ASP A 259 -4.07 36.92 29.73
C ASP A 259 -3.47 38.33 29.85
N PRO A 260 -4.20 39.31 30.44
CA PRO A 260 -3.70 40.66 30.66
C PRO A 260 -2.40 40.72 31.46
N ALA A 261 -2.13 39.74 32.33
CA ALA A 261 -0.89 39.69 33.12
C ALA A 261 0.36 39.50 32.24
N ALA A 262 0.20 38.94 31.04
CA ALA A 262 1.26 38.82 30.04
C ALA A 262 1.52 40.13 29.27
N LYS A 263 0.79 41.22 29.56
CA LYS A 263 0.95 42.56 28.96
C LYS A 263 0.96 42.56 27.43
N GLY A 264 0.18 41.67 26.83
CA GLY A 264 0.11 41.51 25.38
C GLY A 264 1.34 40.84 24.75
N ALA A 265 2.21 40.17 25.51
CA ALA A 265 3.32 39.41 24.95
C ALA A 265 2.84 38.36 23.94
N LYS A 266 3.60 38.17 22.86
CA LYS A 266 3.44 37.02 21.95
C LYS A 266 4.09 35.79 22.58
N VAL A 267 3.31 34.72 22.73
CA VAL A 267 3.72 33.45 23.35
C VAL A 267 3.69 32.31 22.33
N PRO A 268 4.52 31.27 22.50
CA PRO A 268 4.70 30.25 21.49
C PRO A 268 3.68 29.11 21.61
N LEU A 269 3.22 28.62 20.47
CA LEU A 269 2.38 27.44 20.33
C LEU A 269 3.26 26.27 19.91
N VAL A 270 3.62 25.40 20.85
CA VAL A 270 4.61 24.31 20.64
C VAL A 270 4.01 23.00 21.11
N THR A 271 4.08 21.98 20.26
CA THR A 271 3.56 20.65 20.54
C THR A 271 4.56 19.74 21.25
N SER A 272 5.86 20.01 21.12
CA SER A 272 6.94 19.33 21.83
C SER A 272 8.18 20.21 21.89
N PHE A 273 8.82 20.30 23.06
CA PHE A 273 10.13 20.93 23.22
C PHE A 273 11.30 19.96 22.98
N MET A 274 11.04 18.65 22.81
CA MET A 274 12.10 17.68 22.55
C MET A 274 12.67 17.82 21.14
N LEU A 275 13.99 17.97 21.04
CA LEU A 275 14.74 18.02 19.78
C LEU A 275 15.38 16.66 19.45
N SER A 276 15.90 15.95 20.45
CA SER A 276 16.43 14.60 20.31
C SER A 276 16.04 13.75 21.52
N THR A 277 15.52 12.55 21.28
CA THR A 277 15.17 11.59 22.35
C THR A 277 16.17 10.45 22.48
N LYS A 278 17.32 10.52 21.80
CA LYS A 278 18.35 9.48 21.86
C LYS A 278 19.01 9.46 23.24
N ASP A 279 19.10 8.29 23.85
CA ASP A 279 19.76 8.14 25.15
C ASP A 279 21.23 8.56 25.08
N GLY A 280 21.69 9.26 26.13
CA GLY A 280 23.03 9.85 26.19
C GLY A 280 23.21 11.14 25.38
N LYS A 281 22.26 11.51 24.50
CA LYS A 281 22.29 12.75 23.69
C LYS A 281 20.94 13.48 23.66
N LYS A 282 20.15 13.37 24.74
CA LYS A 282 18.85 14.04 24.83
C LYS A 282 19.06 15.54 24.77
N THR A 283 18.28 16.18 23.92
CA THR A 283 18.37 17.62 23.63
C THR A 283 16.96 18.19 23.56
N TRP A 284 16.73 19.34 24.19
CA TRP A 284 15.42 19.98 24.30
C TRP A 284 15.53 21.50 24.31
N VAL A 285 14.39 22.15 24.08
CA VAL A 285 14.22 23.59 24.18
C VAL A 285 13.62 23.93 25.53
N GLU A 286 14.11 25.00 26.15
CA GLU A 286 13.54 25.56 27.37
C GLU A 286 13.14 27.03 27.13
N PRO A 287 11.87 27.40 27.40
CA PRO A 287 11.47 28.80 27.44
C PRO A 287 12.01 29.43 28.73
N VAL A 288 12.93 30.38 28.60
CA VAL A 288 13.54 31.12 29.71
C VAL A 288 12.86 32.49 29.81
N ILE A 289 12.35 32.82 31.00
CA ILE A 289 11.82 34.16 31.30
C ILE A 289 12.98 35.15 31.31
N ASP A 290 12.89 36.16 30.46
CA ASP A 290 13.96 37.13 30.23
C ASP A 290 13.34 38.50 30.01
N ALA A 291 13.41 39.36 31.03
CA ALA A 291 12.84 40.70 30.99
C ALA A 291 13.51 41.62 29.94
N SER A 292 14.70 41.26 29.45
CA SER A 292 15.39 41.99 28.38
C SER A 292 14.90 41.58 26.99
N ALA A 293 14.23 40.42 26.87
CA ALA A 293 13.64 39.97 25.61
C ALA A 293 12.34 40.73 25.31
N ALA A 294 12.05 40.96 24.02
CA ALA A 294 10.93 41.80 23.58
C ALA A 294 9.54 41.36 24.11
N ASP A 295 9.32 40.06 24.31
CA ASP A 295 8.08 39.50 24.88
C ASP A 295 8.26 38.98 26.32
N GLY A 296 9.37 39.31 26.99
CA GLY A 296 9.65 38.86 28.35
C GLY A 296 10.14 37.40 28.47
N TRP A 297 10.45 36.75 27.35
CA TRP A 297 10.96 35.38 27.30
C TRP A 297 11.79 35.12 26.04
N ARG A 298 12.67 34.10 26.08
CA ARG A 298 13.42 33.58 24.93
C ARG A 298 13.56 32.06 24.99
N PHE A 299 13.81 31.41 23.86
CA PHE A 299 14.15 29.99 23.84
C PHE A 299 15.64 29.78 24.09
N HIS A 300 15.97 28.70 24.80
CA HIS A 300 17.33 28.24 25.01
C HIS A 300 17.41 26.73 24.81
N VAL A 301 18.37 26.26 24.02
CA VAL A 301 18.59 24.82 23.81
C VAL A 301 19.49 24.28 24.91
N LYS A 302 19.11 23.13 25.47
CA LYS A 302 19.88 22.38 26.46
C LYS A 302 20.04 20.92 26.04
N SER A 303 21.17 20.36 26.42
CA SER A 303 21.52 18.95 26.20
C SER A 303 21.95 18.32 27.51
N GLY A 304 21.61 17.05 27.73
CA GLY A 304 22.01 16.34 28.95
C GLY A 304 21.09 15.19 29.34
N LYS A 305 21.10 14.86 30.63
CA LYS A 305 20.22 13.82 31.21
C LYS A 305 18.90 14.47 31.66
N LEU A 306 17.79 13.81 31.34
CA LEU A 306 16.46 14.15 31.83
C LEU A 306 15.91 12.98 32.65
N THR A 307 15.19 13.28 33.73
CA THR A 307 14.36 12.27 34.38
C THR A 307 13.21 11.90 33.44
N LYS A 308 12.58 10.75 33.68
CA LYS A 308 11.43 10.33 32.85
C LYS A 308 10.28 11.34 32.93
N ALA A 309 10.05 11.91 34.12
CA ALA A 309 9.02 12.93 34.35
C ALA A 309 9.31 14.21 33.55
N ASP A 310 10.55 14.72 33.60
CA ASP A 310 10.93 15.92 32.87
C ASP A 310 10.85 15.70 31.36
N GLU A 311 11.29 14.53 30.88
CA GLU A 311 11.18 14.18 29.46
C GLU A 311 9.72 14.15 28.99
N ASP A 312 8.82 13.58 29.79
CA ASP A 312 7.39 13.51 29.47
C ASP A 312 6.70 14.89 29.60
N GLU A 313 7.23 15.80 30.42
CA GLU A 313 6.84 17.21 30.42
C GLU A 313 7.30 17.92 29.13
N LYS A 314 8.58 17.79 28.75
CA LYS A 314 9.12 18.46 27.55
C LYS A 314 8.48 17.94 26.26
N LYS A 315 8.01 16.69 26.22
CA LYS A 315 7.22 16.14 25.09
C LYS A 315 5.87 16.83 24.87
N LYS A 316 5.35 17.57 25.85
CA LYS A 316 4.06 18.27 25.74
C LYS A 316 4.20 19.68 25.15
N GLY A 317 5.39 20.28 25.17
CA GLY A 317 5.56 21.66 24.73
C GLY A 317 4.73 22.63 25.58
N THR A 318 4.02 23.56 24.94
CA THR A 318 3.01 24.43 25.58
C THR A 318 1.61 23.84 25.52
N LYS A 319 1.44 22.61 25.02
CA LYS A 319 0.15 21.96 24.83
C LYS A 319 -0.40 21.37 26.13
N THR A 320 -1.67 21.62 26.43
CA THR A 320 -2.31 21.21 27.70
C THR A 320 -3.30 20.04 27.58
N GLY A 321 -3.54 19.52 26.37
CA GLY A 321 -4.47 18.39 26.17
C GLY A 321 -4.64 17.96 24.72
N ARG A 322 -5.74 17.24 24.43
CA ARG A 322 -6.17 16.95 23.05
C ARG A 322 -6.66 18.23 22.35
N GLY A 323 -6.56 18.27 21.02
CA GLY A 323 -6.92 19.45 20.23
C GLY A 323 -5.87 20.55 20.28
N THR A 324 -6.28 21.80 20.06
CA THR A 324 -5.42 22.99 19.96
C THR A 324 -5.50 23.85 21.22
N ASN A 325 -5.30 23.20 22.38
CA ASN A 325 -5.25 23.85 23.69
C ASN A 325 -3.78 24.08 24.09
N PHE A 326 -3.44 25.32 24.45
CA PHE A 326 -2.09 25.69 24.86
C PHE A 326 -2.10 26.44 26.20
N ALA A 327 -0.92 26.66 26.77
CA ALA A 327 -0.69 27.50 27.95
C ALA A 327 0.29 28.63 27.63
N CYS A 328 0.03 29.80 28.21
CA CYS A 328 0.94 30.94 28.19
C CYS A 328 2.22 30.58 28.95
N VAL A 329 3.38 30.67 28.30
CA VAL A 329 4.68 30.37 28.94
C VAL A 329 5.04 31.33 30.08
N LEU A 330 4.44 32.53 30.12
CA LEU A 330 4.71 33.54 31.15
C LEU A 330 3.82 33.37 32.38
N THR A 331 2.55 33.01 32.20
CA THR A 331 1.54 33.03 33.27
C THR A 331 0.92 31.67 33.57
N GLY A 332 1.10 30.68 32.69
CA GLY A 332 0.45 29.37 32.77
C GLY A 332 -1.03 29.37 32.34
N SER A 333 -1.62 30.54 32.08
CA SER A 333 -3.02 30.68 31.68
C SER A 333 -3.33 29.96 30.37
N SER A 334 -4.53 29.38 30.29
CA SER A 334 -4.96 28.62 29.11
C SER A 334 -5.22 29.51 27.90
N ILE A 335 -4.81 29.03 26.73
CA ILE A 335 -5.09 29.61 25.42
C ILE A 335 -6.01 28.61 24.70
N SER A 336 -7.25 29.04 24.48
CA SER A 336 -8.29 28.16 23.94
C SER A 336 -8.15 27.94 22.42
N PRO A 337 -8.72 26.84 21.89
CA PRO A 337 -8.82 26.58 20.46
C PRO A 337 -9.52 27.70 19.70
N ASP A 338 -10.60 28.25 20.25
CA ASP A 338 -11.41 29.28 19.59
C ASP A 338 -10.66 30.61 19.52
N TYR A 339 -9.98 31.02 20.60
CA TYR A 339 -9.13 32.21 20.56
C TYR A 339 -7.99 32.06 19.56
N THR A 340 -7.34 30.89 19.53
CA THR A 340 -6.27 30.61 18.54
C THR A 340 -6.81 30.67 17.10
N ARG A 341 -8.05 30.19 16.89
CA ARG A 341 -8.75 30.23 15.61
C ARG A 341 -9.06 31.67 15.20
N GLU A 342 -9.62 32.47 16.10
CA GLU A 342 -9.95 33.88 15.87
C GLU A 342 -8.70 34.71 15.54
N GLU A 343 -7.61 34.53 16.29
CA GLU A 343 -6.33 35.19 16.00
C GLU A 343 -5.74 34.75 14.66
N GLY A 344 -5.88 33.47 14.30
CA GLY A 344 -5.51 32.93 13.00
C GLY A 344 -6.29 33.55 11.84
N LEU A 345 -7.62 33.49 11.90
CA LEU A 345 -8.51 34.07 10.90
C LEU A 345 -8.30 35.58 10.71
N ALA A 346 -7.90 36.27 11.76
CA ALA A 346 -7.56 37.69 11.69
C ALA A 346 -6.11 37.99 11.26
N GLY A 347 -5.34 36.98 10.85
CA GLY A 347 -3.96 37.14 10.37
C GLY A 347 -2.96 37.56 11.45
N ARG A 348 -3.26 37.34 12.74
CA ARG A 348 -2.45 37.81 13.88
C ARG A 348 -1.44 36.79 14.42
N LEU A 349 -1.40 35.59 13.84
CA LEU A 349 -0.37 34.60 14.18
C LEU A 349 1.02 35.06 13.71
N GLY A 350 1.99 34.99 14.62
CA GLY A 350 3.40 35.24 14.33
C GLY A 350 4.22 33.96 14.21
N LYS A 351 5.54 34.12 14.09
CA LYS A 351 6.53 33.04 14.16
C LYS A 351 7.78 33.52 14.90
N ARG A 352 8.48 32.61 15.58
CA ARG A 352 9.75 32.86 16.29
C ARG A 352 10.66 31.63 16.17
N LEU A 353 11.95 31.84 15.95
CA LEU A 353 12.93 30.76 15.84
C LEU A 353 13.07 30.10 17.22
N MET A 354 12.96 28.78 17.23
CA MET A 354 12.97 27.94 18.42
C MET A 354 14.31 27.25 18.62
N ALA A 355 14.91 26.75 17.55
CA ALA A 355 16.24 26.15 17.55
C ALA A 355 16.83 26.09 16.12
N ILE A 356 18.14 25.97 16.04
CA ILE A 356 18.87 25.69 14.79
C ILE A 356 19.45 24.28 14.91
N VAL A 357 19.27 23.46 13.87
CA VAL A 357 19.88 22.14 13.76
C VAL A 357 21.01 22.23 12.74
N ALA A 358 22.24 21.93 13.16
CA ALA A 358 23.42 22.01 12.31
C ALA A 358 24.10 20.63 12.17
N GLU A 359 24.90 20.50 11.11
CA GLU A 359 25.79 19.36 10.91
C GLU A 359 26.89 19.36 11.98
N GLY A 360 27.26 18.18 12.47
CA GLY A 360 28.38 18.01 13.40
C GLY A 360 29.12 16.72 13.08
N ASP A 361 30.21 16.45 13.81
CA ASP A 361 30.99 15.23 13.61
C ASP A 361 30.15 13.99 13.97
N ARG A 362 29.69 13.27 12.93
CA ARG A 362 28.88 12.04 12.99
C ARG A 362 27.58 12.16 13.81
N SER A 363 27.14 13.36 14.14
CA SER A 363 25.90 13.63 14.86
C SER A 363 25.38 15.04 14.59
N ARG A 364 24.12 15.30 14.99
CA ARG A 364 23.51 16.62 14.85
C ARG A 364 23.84 17.48 16.05
N VAL A 365 24.11 18.76 15.80
CA VAL A 365 24.25 19.79 16.83
C VAL A 365 22.99 20.62 16.86
N TYR A 366 22.53 20.96 18.06
CA TYR A 366 21.35 21.80 18.26
C TYR A 366 21.77 23.07 18.97
N LEU A 367 21.42 24.22 18.39
CA LEU A 367 21.83 25.53 18.86
C LEU A 367 20.61 26.36 19.25
N SER A 368 20.81 27.25 20.23
CA SER A 368 19.80 28.24 20.61
C SER A 368 19.51 29.19 19.44
N PRO A 369 18.33 29.83 19.38
CA PRO A 369 18.02 30.80 18.34
C PRO A 369 19.04 31.94 18.27
N SER A 370 19.35 32.35 17.03
CA SER A 370 20.18 33.52 16.75
C SER A 370 19.36 34.57 16.03
N HIS A 371 19.49 35.82 16.47
CA HIS A 371 18.81 36.97 15.85
C HIS A 371 19.26 37.18 14.40
N GLU A 372 20.52 36.89 14.09
CA GLU A 372 21.07 36.97 12.74
C GLU A 372 20.34 36.03 11.77
N HIS A 373 20.15 34.76 12.15
CA HIS A 373 19.43 33.81 11.32
C HIS A 373 17.95 34.18 11.12
N GLU A 374 17.31 34.79 12.14
CA GLU A 374 15.96 35.34 11.99
C GLU A 374 15.92 36.52 11.01
N ALA A 375 16.88 37.44 11.11
CA ALA A 375 17.00 38.61 10.24
C ALA A 375 17.21 38.19 8.78
N ILE A 376 18.16 37.29 8.51
CA ILE A 376 18.44 36.78 7.16
C ILE A 376 17.20 36.07 6.58
N ALA A 377 16.48 35.28 7.37
CA ALA A 377 15.23 34.66 6.91
C ALA A 377 14.14 35.70 6.55
N ALA A 378 14.13 36.84 7.23
CA ALA A 378 13.20 37.95 6.99
C ALA A 378 13.58 38.83 5.78
N GLU A 379 14.82 38.73 5.28
CA GLU A 379 15.26 39.42 4.05
C GLU A 379 14.71 38.79 2.78
N ALA A 380 14.25 37.53 2.83
CA ALA A 380 13.70 36.84 1.69
C ALA A 380 12.53 37.61 1.04
N ARG A 381 12.60 37.80 -0.29
CA ARG A 381 11.56 38.42 -1.12
C ARG A 381 11.17 37.43 -2.22
N PRO A 382 10.02 36.73 -2.08
CA PRO A 382 9.54 35.83 -3.11
C PRO A 382 9.41 36.55 -4.46
N GLY A 383 9.69 35.83 -5.54
CA GLY A 383 9.38 36.29 -6.90
C GLY A 383 7.87 36.22 -7.18
N ASP A 384 7.51 36.00 -8.43
CA ASP A 384 6.11 35.77 -8.82
C ASP A 384 5.55 34.50 -8.17
N THR A 385 4.47 34.65 -7.39
CA THR A 385 3.72 33.56 -6.75
C THR A 385 2.33 33.37 -7.33
N SER A 386 1.94 34.11 -8.37
CA SER A 386 0.55 34.11 -8.88
C SER A 386 0.02 32.71 -9.23
N ALA A 387 0.87 31.81 -9.73
CA ALA A 387 0.51 30.44 -10.08
C ALA A 387 0.09 29.56 -8.89
N ILE A 388 0.44 29.95 -7.66
CA ILE A 388 0.16 29.19 -6.43
C ILE A 388 -0.84 29.90 -5.49
N GLU A 389 -1.36 31.06 -5.88
CA GLU A 389 -2.41 31.79 -5.15
C GLU A 389 -3.80 31.19 -5.42
N VAL A 390 -3.93 29.90 -5.12
CA VAL A 390 -5.15 29.12 -5.31
C VAL A 390 -5.75 28.78 -3.94
N GLU A 391 -7.06 29.01 -3.78
CA GLU A 391 -7.80 28.68 -2.56
C GLU A 391 -7.80 27.17 -2.30
N MET A 392 -7.60 26.79 -1.04
CA MET A 392 -7.73 25.42 -0.56
C MET A 392 -9.21 25.09 -0.28
N PRO A 393 -9.61 23.82 -0.39
CA PRO A 393 -10.97 23.41 -0.05
C PRO A 393 -11.30 23.61 1.44
N GLU A 394 -12.53 24.04 1.72
CA GLU A 394 -13.11 24.12 3.08
C GLU A 394 -13.56 22.75 3.58
N ASN A 395 -12.63 21.79 3.66
CA ASN A 395 -12.92 20.44 4.16
C ASN A 395 -12.07 20.12 5.40
N PRO A 396 -12.59 20.29 6.63
CA PRO A 396 -11.83 20.12 7.87
C PRO A 396 -11.32 18.68 8.12
N ARG A 397 -11.86 17.68 7.41
CA ARG A 397 -11.36 16.29 7.49
C ARG A 397 -9.94 16.18 6.94
N TRP A 398 -9.63 16.94 5.89
CA TRP A 398 -8.35 16.85 5.18
C TRP A 398 -7.55 18.15 5.22
N PHE A 399 -8.18 19.30 5.44
CA PHE A 399 -7.55 20.62 5.44
C PHE A 399 -7.94 21.38 6.71
N SER A 400 -6.97 21.62 7.58
CA SER A 400 -7.16 22.45 8.76
C SER A 400 -6.54 23.85 8.73
N PRO A 401 -5.51 24.16 7.89
CA PRO A 401 -4.97 25.52 7.76
C PRO A 401 -6.02 26.62 7.42
N PRO A 402 -7.05 26.39 6.58
CA PRO A 402 -8.07 27.41 6.31
C PRO A 402 -8.78 27.91 7.57
N GLY A 403 -9.00 27.01 8.55
CA GLY A 403 -9.56 27.39 9.84
C GLY A 403 -8.70 28.36 10.65
N TYR A 404 -7.44 28.59 10.27
CA TYR A 404 -6.50 29.49 10.94
C TYR A 404 -6.02 30.62 10.02
N GLY A 405 -6.79 30.98 9.00
CA GLY A 405 -6.52 32.12 8.11
C GLY A 405 -5.51 31.83 6.99
N MET A 406 -5.06 30.58 6.82
CA MET A 406 -4.26 30.15 5.68
C MET A 406 -5.20 29.53 4.65
N THR A 407 -5.80 30.36 3.80
CA THR A 407 -6.86 29.90 2.88
C THR A 407 -6.29 29.45 1.54
N ARG A 408 -5.12 29.94 1.13
CA ARG A 408 -4.50 29.61 -0.16
C ARG A 408 -3.25 28.74 0.00
N TYR A 409 -2.90 27.97 -1.03
CA TYR A 409 -1.69 27.12 -0.99
C TYR A 409 -0.40 27.93 -0.76
N VAL A 410 -0.30 29.15 -1.27
CA VAL A 410 0.84 30.06 -1.00
C VAL A 410 1.04 30.35 0.50
N ASP A 411 -0.05 30.38 1.28
CA ASP A 411 -0.01 30.71 2.71
C ASP A 411 0.64 29.58 3.55
N LEU A 412 0.83 28.40 2.95
CA LEU A 412 1.50 27.26 3.60
C LEU A 412 3.03 27.38 3.62
N PHE A 413 3.62 28.39 2.99
CA PHE A 413 5.07 28.53 2.83
C PHE A 413 5.58 29.82 3.49
N THR A 414 6.80 29.78 4.05
CA THR A 414 7.50 31.01 4.46
C THR A 414 8.01 31.77 3.25
N SER A 415 8.28 33.07 3.37
CA SER A 415 8.90 33.87 2.30
C SER A 415 10.21 33.26 1.78
N ARG A 416 11.06 32.73 2.67
CA ARG A 416 12.32 32.07 2.27
C ARG A 416 12.08 30.74 1.56
N GLN A 417 11.11 29.94 2.00
CA GLN A 417 10.69 28.72 1.29
C GLN A 417 10.13 29.03 -0.11
N LEU A 418 9.33 30.10 -0.24
CA LEU A 418 8.81 30.55 -1.52
C LEU A 418 9.95 30.97 -2.47
N VAL A 419 10.94 31.75 -2.00
CA VAL A 419 12.13 32.12 -2.78
C VAL A 419 12.84 30.87 -3.32
N ALA A 420 13.05 29.85 -2.48
CA ALA A 420 13.67 28.60 -2.92
C ALA A 420 12.83 27.90 -3.98
N LEU A 421 11.55 27.63 -3.70
CA LEU A 421 10.69 26.88 -4.61
C LEU A 421 10.48 27.59 -5.94
N THR A 422 10.32 28.92 -5.96
CA THR A 422 10.23 29.68 -7.23
C THR A 422 11.55 29.63 -8.00
N THR A 423 12.70 29.79 -7.31
CA THR A 423 14.02 29.72 -7.96
C THR A 423 14.27 28.36 -8.60
N PHE A 424 13.99 27.27 -7.87
CA PHE A 424 14.13 25.91 -8.42
C PHE A 424 13.12 25.63 -9.55
N SER A 425 11.89 26.16 -9.46
CA SER A 425 10.91 26.03 -10.54
C SER A 425 11.39 26.72 -11.84
N ASP A 426 11.92 27.93 -11.72
CA ASP A 426 12.42 28.70 -12.87
C ASP A 426 13.68 28.05 -13.46
N LEU A 427 14.58 27.54 -12.61
CA LEU A 427 15.79 26.84 -13.04
C LEU A 427 15.52 25.51 -13.76
N ALA A 428 14.39 24.85 -13.51
CA ALA A 428 14.02 23.64 -14.25
C ALA A 428 13.80 23.94 -15.75
N TYR A 429 13.28 25.13 -16.08
CA TYR A 429 13.16 25.59 -17.47
C TYR A 429 14.53 25.92 -18.06
N GLU A 430 15.41 26.61 -17.31
CA GLU A 430 16.78 26.87 -17.78
C GLU A 430 17.56 25.56 -18.00
N ALA A 431 17.41 24.58 -17.11
CA ALA A 431 18.02 23.26 -17.23
C ALA A 431 17.54 22.53 -18.50
N ARG A 432 16.24 22.65 -18.85
CA ARG A 432 15.69 22.13 -20.10
C ARG A 432 16.42 22.70 -21.32
N GLU A 433 16.61 24.02 -21.37
CA GLU A 433 17.26 24.67 -22.52
C GLU A 433 18.73 24.24 -22.66
N LYS A 434 19.43 24.05 -21.53
CA LYS A 434 20.79 23.49 -21.53
C LYS A 434 20.80 22.05 -22.05
N ALA A 435 19.91 21.21 -21.52
CA ALA A 435 19.77 19.83 -21.94
C ALA A 435 19.42 19.71 -23.43
N LEU A 436 18.60 20.62 -23.97
CA LEU A 436 18.27 20.66 -25.39
C LEU A 436 19.49 20.97 -26.26
N ALA A 437 20.29 21.98 -25.87
CA ALA A 437 21.51 22.31 -26.59
C ALA A 437 22.50 21.13 -26.60
N ASP A 438 22.67 20.48 -25.46
CA ASP A 438 23.58 19.33 -25.29
C ASP A 438 23.05 18.09 -26.02
N ALA A 439 21.74 17.81 -25.98
CA ALA A 439 21.11 16.73 -26.75
C ALA A 439 21.27 16.90 -28.26
N ARG A 440 21.13 18.14 -28.77
CA ARG A 440 21.40 18.46 -30.18
C ARG A 440 22.87 18.25 -30.54
N ALA A 441 23.79 18.66 -29.66
CA ALA A 441 25.22 18.47 -29.86
C ALA A 441 25.63 16.98 -29.83
N ALA A 442 24.96 16.18 -29.00
CA ALA A 442 25.12 14.73 -28.93
C ALA A 442 24.43 13.96 -30.08
N GLY A 443 23.69 14.65 -30.95
CA GLY A 443 23.04 14.06 -32.12
C GLY A 443 21.78 13.26 -31.81
N VAL A 444 21.11 13.50 -30.68
CA VAL A 444 19.86 12.80 -30.32
C VAL A 444 18.79 13.06 -31.40
N GLY A 445 18.29 11.98 -32.00
CA GLY A 445 17.28 12.04 -33.05
C GLY A 445 17.82 12.17 -34.49
N GLN A 446 19.15 12.22 -34.69
CA GLN A 446 19.76 12.19 -36.03
C GLN A 446 19.76 10.74 -36.59
N ARG A 447 18.63 10.27 -37.10
CA ARG A 447 18.62 9.12 -38.04
C ARG A 447 18.86 9.65 -39.46
N PRO A 448 19.56 8.92 -40.35
CA PRO A 448 19.52 9.21 -41.76
C PRO A 448 18.13 8.84 -42.28
N SER A 449 17.27 9.83 -42.54
CA SER A 449 15.97 9.64 -43.16
C SER A 449 15.74 10.75 -44.18
N SER A 450 15.43 10.32 -45.40
CA SER A 450 15.29 11.08 -46.64
C SER A 450 13.99 11.89 -46.73
N SER A 451 13.55 12.54 -45.65
CA SER A 451 12.30 13.32 -45.66
C SER A 451 12.35 14.48 -44.69
N ASP A 452 11.73 15.60 -45.11
CA ASP A 452 11.63 16.92 -44.48
C ASP A 452 10.97 16.97 -43.08
N VAL A 453 11.44 16.15 -42.13
CA VAL A 453 11.06 16.27 -40.72
C VAL A 453 12.01 17.26 -40.04
N PRO A 454 11.50 18.27 -39.30
CA PRO A 454 12.34 19.24 -38.61
C PRO A 454 13.40 18.55 -37.71
N ARG A 455 14.59 19.17 -37.60
CA ARG A 455 15.69 18.70 -36.74
C ARG A 455 15.28 18.51 -35.27
N ASP A 456 14.23 19.20 -34.84
CA ASP A 456 13.55 19.00 -33.57
C ASP A 456 12.22 18.29 -33.85
N GLY A 457 12.17 16.97 -33.63
CA GLY A 457 10.93 16.20 -33.78
C GLY A 457 9.80 16.68 -32.83
N ALA A 458 8.65 16.02 -32.87
CA ALA A 458 7.50 16.34 -32.00
C ALA A 458 7.90 16.50 -30.51
N PRO A 459 7.21 17.33 -29.73
CA PRO A 459 7.47 17.47 -28.29
C PRO A 459 7.08 16.20 -27.53
N LEU A 460 7.58 16.05 -26.29
CA LEU A 460 7.35 14.81 -25.52
C LEU A 460 5.88 14.53 -25.27
N HIS A 461 5.07 15.57 -24.97
CA HIS A 461 3.63 15.41 -24.70
C HIS A 461 2.83 14.92 -25.91
N SER A 462 3.39 15.01 -27.12
CA SER A 462 2.82 14.49 -28.37
C SER A 462 3.50 13.21 -28.85
N GLY A 463 4.21 12.50 -27.97
CA GLY A 463 4.86 11.21 -28.29
C GLY A 463 6.24 11.32 -28.93
N GLY A 464 6.85 12.51 -28.95
CA GLY A 464 8.17 12.72 -29.53
C GLY A 464 9.32 11.96 -28.86
N MET A 465 10.40 11.75 -29.62
CA MET A 465 11.63 11.05 -29.18
C MET A 465 12.92 11.78 -29.57
N GLY A 466 12.84 12.98 -30.16
CA GLY A 466 14.00 13.77 -30.57
C GLY A 466 14.66 14.55 -29.42
N ALA A 467 15.66 15.38 -29.72
CA ALA A 467 16.36 16.20 -28.73
C ALA A 467 15.42 17.07 -27.86
N GLY A 468 14.38 17.66 -28.48
CA GLY A 468 13.32 18.39 -27.77
C GLY A 468 12.60 17.54 -26.72
N ALA A 469 12.13 16.36 -27.12
CA ALA A 469 11.45 15.44 -26.22
C ALA A 469 12.36 14.87 -25.12
N TYR A 470 13.66 14.71 -25.41
CA TYR A 470 14.65 14.31 -24.41
C TYR A 470 14.86 15.39 -23.34
N ALA A 471 14.97 16.66 -23.76
CA ALA A 471 15.05 17.80 -22.85
C ALA A 471 13.77 17.97 -22.02
N ASP A 472 12.60 17.78 -22.64
CA ASP A 472 11.30 17.73 -21.96
C ASP A 472 11.25 16.63 -20.89
N ALA A 473 11.85 15.47 -21.15
CA ALA A 473 11.92 14.38 -20.18
C ALA A 473 12.77 14.75 -18.97
N ILE A 474 13.95 15.35 -19.19
CA ILE A 474 14.80 15.87 -18.11
C ILE A 474 14.03 16.91 -17.28
N ALA A 475 13.39 17.88 -17.94
CA ALA A 475 12.58 18.91 -17.28
C ALA A 475 11.44 18.28 -16.45
N THR A 476 10.80 17.24 -16.97
CA THR A 476 9.74 16.49 -16.27
C THR A 476 10.24 15.90 -14.96
N TYR A 477 11.39 15.21 -14.97
CA TYR A 477 11.96 14.65 -13.73
C TYR A 477 12.44 15.74 -12.76
N LEU A 478 13.02 16.84 -13.24
CA LEU A 478 13.39 17.99 -12.41
C LEU A 478 12.14 18.63 -11.77
N GLY A 479 11.04 18.77 -12.53
CA GLY A 479 9.77 19.26 -12.01
C GLY A 479 9.16 18.35 -10.95
N LEU A 480 9.24 17.02 -11.11
CA LEU A 480 8.84 16.06 -10.08
C LEU A 480 9.72 16.14 -8.82
N ILE A 481 11.02 16.46 -8.97
CA ILE A 481 11.91 16.72 -7.83
C ILE A 481 11.45 17.98 -7.09
N VAL A 482 11.17 19.08 -7.79
CA VAL A 482 10.61 20.31 -7.20
C VAL A 482 9.30 20.01 -6.47
N GLY A 483 8.38 19.27 -7.11
CA GLY A 483 7.13 18.82 -6.50
C GLY A 483 7.35 18.05 -5.20
N ARG A 484 8.33 17.13 -5.16
CA ARG A 484 8.71 16.44 -3.92
C ARG A 484 9.27 17.38 -2.86
N CYS A 485 10.11 18.34 -3.24
CA CYS A 485 10.66 19.33 -2.33
C CYS A 485 9.55 20.15 -1.64
N THR A 486 8.42 20.43 -2.29
CA THR A 486 7.29 21.13 -1.66
C THR A 486 6.75 20.39 -0.43
N ASP A 487 6.78 19.05 -0.43
CA ASP A 487 6.37 18.20 0.71
C ASP A 487 7.35 18.30 1.89
N ALA A 488 8.60 18.72 1.65
CA ALA A 488 9.63 18.92 2.68
C ALA A 488 9.92 20.41 3.00
N TRP A 489 9.46 21.35 2.18
CA TRP A 489 9.78 22.78 2.24
C TRP A 489 8.55 23.66 2.47
N SER A 490 7.55 23.16 3.20
CA SER A 490 6.41 23.96 3.66
C SER A 490 6.53 24.33 5.14
N SER A 491 5.68 25.24 5.61
CA SER A 491 5.51 25.55 7.05
C SER A 491 4.58 24.57 7.78
N ILE A 492 4.24 23.45 7.12
CA ILE A 492 3.41 22.35 7.64
C ILE A 492 4.26 21.09 7.89
N THR A 493 5.57 21.14 7.66
CA THR A 493 6.51 20.10 8.08
C THR A 493 6.77 20.15 9.59
N SER A 494 7.29 19.07 10.17
CA SER A 494 7.62 19.02 11.60
C SER A 494 8.94 18.29 11.85
N TRP A 495 9.53 18.46 13.05
CA TRP A 495 10.76 17.75 13.41
C TRP A 495 10.42 16.40 14.07
N ALA A 496 10.97 15.31 13.56
CA ALA A 496 10.84 13.99 14.18
C ALA A 496 12.00 13.74 15.13
N SER A 497 11.86 14.09 16.41
CA SER A 497 12.93 14.00 17.43
C SER A 497 13.50 12.59 17.68
N THR A 498 12.75 11.53 17.34
CA THR A 498 13.20 10.14 17.50
C THR A 498 14.20 9.70 16.44
N GLY A 499 13.95 10.05 15.17
CA GLY A 499 14.84 9.77 14.05
C GLY A 499 15.74 10.95 13.67
N GLU A 500 15.49 12.12 14.27
CA GLU A 500 16.13 13.40 14.01
C GLU A 500 16.07 13.78 12.52
N PHE A 501 14.87 13.78 11.93
CA PHE A 501 14.68 14.15 10.53
C PHE A 501 13.46 15.06 10.33
N ILE A 502 13.38 15.72 9.17
CA ILE A 502 12.23 16.54 8.80
C ILE A 502 11.10 15.60 8.38
N ARG A 503 10.01 15.62 9.12
CA ARG A 503 8.77 14.94 8.76
C ARG A 503 8.00 15.80 7.78
N ASN A 504 7.73 15.20 6.63
CA ASN A 504 7.02 15.80 5.50
C ASN A 504 5.62 16.34 5.85
N THR A 505 5.13 17.23 4.99
CA THR A 505 3.81 17.86 5.02
C THR A 505 2.71 16.80 5.06
N PHE A 506 2.79 15.79 4.18
CA PHE A 506 1.87 14.66 4.15
C PHE A 506 2.34 13.48 5.02
N ALA A 507 2.53 13.72 6.32
CA ALA A 507 2.72 12.64 7.31
C ALA A 507 1.49 11.70 7.42
N ARG A 508 0.35 12.15 6.92
CA ARG A 508 -0.93 11.43 6.77
C ARG A 508 -1.64 11.91 5.50
N GLN A 509 -2.76 11.29 5.13
CA GLN A 509 -3.60 11.67 3.99
C GLN A 509 -4.43 12.95 4.27
N ALA A 510 -3.77 14.01 4.75
CA ALA A 510 -4.36 15.32 5.08
C ALA A 510 -3.26 16.38 5.23
N LEU A 511 -3.63 17.65 5.13
CA LEU A 511 -2.87 18.84 5.52
C LEU A 511 -3.30 19.31 6.92
N PRO A 512 -2.65 18.81 8.01
CA PRO A 512 -2.88 19.30 9.35
C PRO A 512 -2.27 20.69 9.56
N MET A 513 -2.87 21.50 10.43
CA MET A 513 -2.21 22.67 10.97
C MET A 513 -1.05 22.22 11.87
N VAL A 514 0.12 22.82 11.67
CA VAL A 514 1.33 22.57 12.46
C VAL A 514 1.73 23.85 13.19
N TRP A 515 2.05 23.70 14.47
CA TRP A 515 2.30 24.83 15.39
C TRP A 515 3.79 25.13 15.56
N ASP A 516 4.62 24.09 15.59
CA ASP A 516 6.06 24.14 15.51
C ASP A 516 6.53 23.40 14.25
N PHE A 517 7.20 24.10 13.33
CA PHE A 517 7.53 23.59 12.00
C PHE A 517 9.03 23.61 11.69
N SER A 518 9.44 22.78 10.74
CA SER A 518 10.85 22.64 10.33
C SER A 518 11.09 23.24 8.95
N GLU A 519 11.80 24.35 8.90
CA GLU A 519 12.27 24.90 7.63
C GLU A 519 13.59 24.25 7.21
N CYS A 520 13.54 23.43 6.15
CA CYS A 520 14.70 22.74 5.60
C CYS A 520 15.71 23.70 4.96
N ASN A 521 17.01 23.38 5.06
CA ASN A 521 18.02 23.95 4.18
C ASN A 521 18.14 23.11 2.88
N PRO A 522 17.75 23.65 1.71
CA PRO A 522 17.86 22.97 0.41
C PRO A 522 19.28 22.49 0.07
N PHE A 523 20.29 23.16 0.62
CA PHE A 523 21.70 23.01 0.27
C PHE A 523 22.50 22.14 1.24
N SER A 524 21.91 21.72 2.36
CA SER A 524 22.56 20.82 3.33
C SER A 524 22.82 19.43 2.76
N ALA A 525 23.69 18.64 3.39
CA ALA A 525 23.91 17.23 3.03
C ALA A 525 22.98 16.27 3.80
N SER A 526 21.91 16.79 4.44
CA SER A 526 21.06 16.02 5.35
C SER A 526 19.58 15.91 4.89
N THR A 527 18.67 15.58 5.80
CA THR A 527 17.24 15.36 5.52
C THR A 527 16.57 16.52 4.75
N GLY A 528 15.74 16.19 3.75
CA GLY A 528 14.89 17.16 3.05
C GLY A 528 15.58 18.02 2.00
N ASN A 529 16.91 17.94 1.84
CA ASN A 529 17.66 18.71 0.85
C ASN A 529 17.28 18.35 -0.61
N PHE A 530 17.70 19.18 -1.57
CA PHE A 530 17.41 18.97 -2.99
C PHE A 530 18.13 17.75 -3.60
N ASN A 531 19.37 17.47 -3.18
CA ASN A 531 20.18 16.35 -3.68
C ASN A 531 19.55 14.97 -3.38
N ASN A 532 18.92 14.79 -2.21
CA ASN A 532 18.12 13.59 -1.89
C ASN A 532 17.00 13.40 -2.92
N GLY A 533 16.40 14.51 -3.37
CA GLY A 533 15.42 14.56 -4.44
C GLY A 533 15.96 13.96 -5.73
N ILE A 534 17.14 14.41 -6.16
CA ILE A 534 17.87 13.92 -7.34
C ILE A 534 18.16 12.41 -7.19
N GLU A 535 18.82 12.01 -6.11
CA GLU A 535 19.25 10.63 -5.88
C GLU A 535 18.08 9.64 -5.95
N TRP A 536 17.00 9.94 -5.25
CA TRP A 536 15.81 9.07 -5.22
C TRP A 536 15.09 9.01 -6.56
N THR A 537 15.07 10.10 -7.33
CA THR A 537 14.50 10.12 -8.69
C THR A 537 15.34 9.28 -9.63
N CYS A 538 16.66 9.48 -9.65
CA CYS A 538 17.56 8.72 -10.50
C CYS A 538 17.52 7.22 -10.17
N LEU A 539 17.47 6.85 -8.88
CA LEU A 539 17.33 5.45 -8.46
C LEU A 539 15.99 4.83 -8.89
N ALA A 540 14.89 5.59 -8.88
CA ALA A 540 13.61 5.10 -9.36
C ALA A 540 13.64 4.93 -10.89
N LEU A 541 14.25 5.88 -11.61
CA LEU A 541 14.37 5.86 -13.07
C LEU A 541 15.25 4.71 -13.57
N THR A 542 16.39 4.42 -12.93
CA THR A 542 17.25 3.28 -13.30
C THR A 542 16.60 1.92 -13.04
N ARG A 543 15.57 1.87 -12.18
CA ARG A 543 14.78 0.67 -11.88
C ARG A 543 13.42 0.63 -12.60
N ALA A 544 13.10 1.65 -13.39
CA ALA A 544 11.91 1.63 -14.23
C ALA A 544 12.11 0.63 -15.38
N SER A 545 11.06 -0.09 -15.74
CA SER A 545 11.13 -1.06 -16.83
C SER A 545 11.21 -0.32 -18.16
N ALA A 546 12.10 -0.81 -19.04
CA ALA A 546 12.12 -0.43 -20.45
C ALA A 546 11.83 -1.64 -21.36
N ALA A 547 11.31 -2.74 -20.80
CA ALA A 547 11.15 -4.00 -21.51
C ALA A 547 10.02 -3.97 -22.56
N SER A 548 9.07 -3.04 -22.45
CA SER A 548 7.92 -2.93 -23.37
C SER A 548 7.41 -1.49 -23.44
N PRO A 549 6.78 -1.07 -24.54
CA PRO A 549 6.12 0.24 -24.63
C PRO A 549 4.98 0.38 -23.62
N GLY A 550 4.67 1.62 -23.23
CA GLY A 550 3.46 1.90 -22.47
C GLY A 550 3.02 3.35 -22.57
N GLU A 551 1.73 3.59 -22.32
CA GLU A 551 1.10 4.90 -22.47
C GLU A 551 0.15 5.18 -21.30
N ILE A 552 0.20 6.41 -20.79
CA ILE A 552 -0.67 6.87 -19.70
C ILE A 552 -1.45 8.11 -20.16
N HIS A 553 -2.78 8.08 -20.06
CA HIS A 553 -3.64 9.16 -20.56
C HIS A 553 -4.39 9.89 -19.43
N GLN A 554 -4.61 11.20 -19.62
CA GLN A 554 -5.51 11.96 -18.75
C GLN A 554 -6.96 11.85 -19.21
N ILE A 555 -7.66 10.80 -18.79
CA ILE A 555 -9.04 10.51 -19.20
C ILE A 555 -9.80 9.89 -18.01
N THR A 556 -11.11 10.14 -17.92
CA THR A 556 -11.97 9.50 -16.93
C THR A 556 -12.24 8.04 -17.31
N ALA A 557 -12.40 7.16 -16.33
CA ALA A 557 -12.72 5.75 -16.59
C ALA A 557 -14.04 5.57 -17.36
N GLN A 558 -15.02 6.44 -17.11
CA GLN A 558 -16.33 6.42 -17.77
C GLN A 558 -16.25 6.73 -19.27
N ASN A 559 -15.31 7.60 -19.69
CA ASN A 559 -15.18 8.10 -21.06
C ASN A 559 -13.87 7.67 -21.72
N ASN A 560 -13.26 6.58 -21.24
CA ASN A 560 -11.93 6.17 -21.67
C ASN A 560 -11.88 5.85 -23.17
N ASN A 561 -12.96 5.28 -23.71
CA ASN A 561 -13.08 4.78 -25.09
C ASN A 561 -12.03 3.73 -25.49
N TYR A 562 -11.13 3.34 -24.59
CA TYR A 562 -10.12 2.28 -24.71
C TYR A 562 -9.43 2.27 -26.08
N PRO A 563 -8.39 3.11 -26.29
CA PRO A 563 -7.75 3.26 -27.60
C PRO A 563 -7.17 1.97 -28.17
N VAL A 564 -6.97 0.97 -27.31
CA VAL A 564 -6.63 -0.40 -27.67
C VAL A 564 -7.69 -1.32 -27.07
N SER A 565 -8.25 -2.21 -27.90
CA SER A 565 -9.27 -3.20 -27.50
C SER A 565 -9.20 -4.40 -28.46
N PRO A 566 -9.39 -5.65 -27.98
CA PRO A 566 -9.63 -6.02 -26.59
C PRO A 566 -8.38 -5.87 -25.69
N VAL A 567 -8.60 -5.70 -24.39
CA VAL A 567 -7.54 -5.53 -23.35
C VAL A 567 -7.76 -6.46 -22.16
N LEU A 568 -6.69 -6.79 -21.45
CA LEU A 568 -6.76 -7.35 -20.11
C LEU A 568 -6.97 -6.22 -19.09
N ILE A 569 -8.10 -6.23 -18.38
CA ILE A 569 -8.38 -5.24 -17.33
C ILE A 569 -7.82 -5.73 -15.99
N SER A 570 -6.98 -4.91 -15.36
CA SER A 570 -6.54 -5.08 -13.97
C SER A 570 -6.50 -3.70 -13.34
N THR A 571 -7.34 -3.44 -12.33
CA THR A 571 -7.60 -2.05 -11.90
C THR A 571 -7.97 -1.88 -10.44
N ASP A 572 -7.56 -0.74 -9.87
CA ASP A 572 -7.82 -0.33 -8.49
C ASP A 572 -8.69 0.94 -8.43
N PRO A 573 -10.03 0.82 -8.53
CA PRO A 573 -10.92 1.96 -8.48
C PRO A 573 -10.88 2.71 -7.13
N PRO A 574 -11.23 4.02 -7.11
CA PRO A 574 -11.33 4.78 -5.88
C PRO A 574 -12.42 4.23 -4.94
N TYR A 575 -12.18 4.33 -3.63
CA TYR A 575 -13.10 3.82 -2.61
C TYR A 575 -13.91 4.94 -1.96
N TYR A 576 -15.16 5.11 -2.40
CA TYR A 576 -16.16 6.00 -1.78
C TYR A 576 -15.56 7.38 -1.38
N ASP A 577 -15.53 7.73 -0.10
CA ASP A 577 -15.08 9.01 0.42
C ASP A 577 -13.74 8.90 1.18
N ASN A 578 -12.94 7.86 0.90
CA ASN A 578 -11.79 7.51 1.74
C ASN A 578 -10.69 8.58 1.70
N ILE A 579 -10.41 9.12 0.51
CA ILE A 579 -9.36 10.13 0.27
C ILE A 579 -9.85 11.12 -0.78
N GLY A 580 -9.68 12.42 -0.53
CA GLY A 580 -9.89 13.47 -1.54
C GLY A 580 -8.65 13.63 -2.39
N TYR A 581 -8.38 12.68 -3.30
CA TYR A 581 -7.16 12.69 -4.10
C TYR A 581 -7.00 13.98 -4.86
N ALA A 582 -8.08 14.41 -5.53
CA ALA A 582 -8.04 15.65 -6.28
C ALA A 582 -7.70 16.84 -5.36
N ASP A 583 -8.32 16.96 -4.18
CA ASP A 583 -8.07 18.07 -3.24
C ASP A 583 -6.65 18.11 -2.73
N LEU A 584 -6.13 16.96 -2.30
CA LEU A 584 -4.77 16.88 -1.77
C LEU A 584 -3.74 17.09 -2.88
N SER A 585 -4.02 16.62 -4.10
CA SER A 585 -3.11 16.74 -5.24
C SER A 585 -2.92 18.18 -5.72
N ASP A 586 -3.88 19.09 -5.47
CA ASP A 586 -3.76 20.50 -5.85
C ASP A 586 -2.52 21.15 -5.21
N PHE A 587 -2.13 20.70 -4.01
CA PHE A 587 -0.88 21.11 -3.35
C PHE A 587 0.35 20.92 -4.26
N PHE A 588 0.42 19.79 -4.96
CA PHE A 588 1.51 19.52 -5.91
C PHE A 588 1.23 20.12 -7.29
N TYR A 589 -0.05 20.11 -7.71
CA TYR A 589 -0.47 20.58 -9.03
C TYR A 589 -0.06 22.02 -9.29
N VAL A 590 -0.25 22.93 -8.34
CA VAL A 590 0.06 24.35 -8.52
C VAL A 590 1.55 24.59 -8.78
N TRP A 591 2.42 23.83 -8.11
CA TRP A 591 3.87 23.89 -8.32
C TRP A 591 4.28 23.23 -9.63
N HIS A 592 3.74 22.04 -9.95
CA HIS A 592 4.00 21.41 -11.24
C HIS A 592 3.51 22.26 -12.41
N ARG A 593 2.37 22.96 -12.26
CA ARG A 593 1.84 23.87 -13.27
C ARG A 593 2.80 25.04 -13.51
N ARG A 594 3.33 25.64 -12.45
CA ARG A 594 4.36 26.69 -12.56
C ARG A 594 5.59 26.18 -13.32
N THR A 595 6.05 24.97 -12.99
CA THR A 595 7.33 24.43 -13.50
C THR A 595 7.22 23.79 -14.89
N LEU A 596 6.09 23.14 -15.21
CA LEU A 596 5.98 22.20 -16.34
C LEU A 596 4.87 22.56 -17.35
N SER A 597 4.18 23.69 -17.22
CA SER A 597 3.12 24.07 -18.16
C SER A 597 3.58 24.17 -19.62
N ASN A 598 4.84 24.55 -19.87
CA ASN A 598 5.41 24.58 -21.21
C ASN A 598 5.78 23.18 -21.77
N VAL A 599 5.96 22.19 -20.89
CA VAL A 599 6.34 20.81 -21.26
C VAL A 599 5.09 19.93 -21.41
N TRP A 600 4.11 20.13 -20.52
CA TRP A 600 2.86 19.37 -20.44
C TRP A 600 1.65 20.32 -20.47
N PRO A 601 1.42 21.07 -21.56
CA PRO A 601 0.35 22.06 -21.63
C PRO A 601 -1.04 21.46 -21.40
N ASP A 602 -1.28 20.24 -21.89
CA ASP A 602 -2.57 19.56 -21.76
C ASP A 602 -2.91 19.20 -20.30
N LEU A 603 -1.91 18.77 -19.52
CA LEU A 603 -2.06 18.42 -18.10
C LEU A 603 -2.26 19.66 -17.22
N TYR A 604 -1.63 20.78 -17.58
CA TYR A 604 -1.52 21.98 -16.74
C TYR A 604 -2.31 23.20 -17.24
N ARG A 605 -3.25 23.00 -18.17
CA ARG A 605 -4.12 24.08 -18.71
C ARG A 605 -5.07 24.69 -17.68
N ARG A 606 -5.47 23.94 -16.65
CA ARG A 606 -6.43 24.39 -15.62
C ARG A 606 -5.70 25.04 -14.44
N LEU A 607 -6.42 25.75 -13.58
CA LEU A 607 -5.87 26.29 -12.33
C LEU A 607 -5.75 25.22 -11.24
N THR A 608 -6.69 24.29 -11.21
CA THR A 608 -6.74 23.13 -10.29
C THR A 608 -7.04 21.85 -11.06
N VAL A 609 -6.82 20.71 -10.42
CA VAL A 609 -7.18 19.41 -11.00
C VAL A 609 -8.71 19.27 -11.15
N PRO A 610 -9.21 18.48 -12.10
CA PRO A 610 -10.64 18.24 -12.25
C PRO A 610 -11.26 17.58 -11.00
N LYS A 611 -12.35 18.16 -10.46
CA LYS A 611 -13.08 17.64 -9.29
C LYS A 611 -14.41 17.00 -9.61
N GLU A 612 -15.13 17.58 -10.56
CA GLU A 612 -16.53 17.23 -10.88
C GLU A 612 -16.67 15.79 -11.38
N ALA A 613 -15.68 15.31 -12.14
CA ALA A 613 -15.69 13.96 -12.70
C ALA A 613 -14.94 12.92 -11.83
N GLU A 614 -14.41 13.32 -10.67
CA GLU A 614 -13.71 12.39 -9.77
C GLU A 614 -14.72 11.45 -9.11
N LEU A 615 -14.59 10.13 -9.35
CA LEU A 615 -15.48 9.10 -8.81
C LEU A 615 -15.27 8.89 -7.30
N VAL A 616 -15.70 9.84 -6.49
CA VAL A 616 -15.67 9.79 -5.02
C VAL A 616 -17.03 10.21 -4.43
N ALA A 617 -17.44 9.55 -3.36
CA ALA A 617 -18.72 9.83 -2.69
C ALA A 617 -18.59 10.97 -1.66
N THR A 618 -18.17 12.16 -2.10
CA THR A 618 -17.85 13.28 -1.21
C THR A 618 -19.06 14.22 -0.97
N PRO A 619 -19.70 14.25 0.22
CA PRO A 619 -20.99 14.93 0.41
C PRO A 619 -20.98 16.43 0.10
N TYR A 620 -19.90 17.14 0.45
CA TYR A 620 -19.81 18.60 0.25
C TYR A 620 -19.78 19.00 -1.23
N ARG A 621 -19.44 18.07 -2.14
CA ARG A 621 -19.40 18.32 -3.59
C ARG A 621 -20.73 18.05 -4.30
N HIS A 622 -21.58 17.20 -3.74
CA HIS A 622 -22.80 16.71 -4.42
C HIS A 622 -24.10 17.15 -3.73
N GLY A 623 -24.04 18.08 -2.77
CA GLY A 623 -25.22 18.62 -2.11
C GLY A 623 -25.83 17.71 -1.04
N GLY A 624 -25.08 16.71 -0.56
CA GLY A 624 -25.52 15.78 0.47
C GLY A 624 -24.94 14.37 0.32
N LYS A 625 -25.14 13.54 1.36
CA LYS A 625 -24.65 12.16 1.38
C LYS A 625 -25.31 11.29 0.31
N ALA A 626 -26.64 11.39 0.18
CA ALA A 626 -27.41 10.57 -0.76
C ALA A 626 -27.05 10.85 -2.23
N GLN A 627 -26.90 12.13 -2.58
CA GLN A 627 -26.52 12.54 -3.93
C GLN A 627 -25.07 12.13 -4.26
N ALA A 628 -24.16 12.20 -3.29
CA ALA A 628 -22.78 11.76 -3.46
C ALA A 628 -22.69 10.24 -3.69
N GLU A 629 -23.48 9.47 -2.95
CA GLU A 629 -23.59 8.01 -3.12
C GLU A 629 -24.18 7.66 -4.49
N ALA A 630 -25.26 8.32 -4.91
CA ALA A 630 -25.86 8.11 -6.23
C ALA A 630 -24.89 8.46 -7.38
N PHE A 631 -24.17 9.59 -7.27
CA PHE A 631 -23.15 9.97 -8.25
C PHE A 631 -22.04 8.91 -8.36
N PHE A 632 -21.51 8.46 -7.22
CA PHE A 632 -20.48 7.43 -7.18
C PHE A 632 -20.96 6.11 -7.81
N MET A 633 -22.14 5.63 -7.40
CA MET A 633 -22.68 4.35 -7.87
C MET A 633 -22.99 4.37 -9.38
N ASN A 634 -23.63 5.43 -9.88
CA ASN A 634 -23.93 5.56 -11.32
C ASN A 634 -22.64 5.62 -12.15
N GLY A 635 -21.71 6.49 -11.76
CA GLY A 635 -20.45 6.65 -12.49
C GLY A 635 -19.53 5.42 -12.41
N MET A 636 -19.56 4.68 -11.29
CA MET A 636 -18.86 3.39 -11.19
C MET A 636 -19.50 2.32 -12.07
N GLY A 637 -20.84 2.27 -12.15
CA GLY A 637 -21.56 1.38 -13.06
C GLY A 637 -21.23 1.65 -14.54
N GLU A 638 -21.13 2.93 -14.93
CA GLU A 638 -20.68 3.34 -16.27
C GLU A 638 -19.24 2.88 -16.55
N ALA A 639 -18.32 3.11 -15.60
CA ALA A 639 -16.93 2.67 -15.72
C ALA A 639 -16.81 1.14 -15.84
N LEU A 640 -17.54 0.38 -15.00
CA LEU A 640 -17.59 -1.10 -15.06
C LEU A 640 -18.14 -1.60 -16.40
N THR A 641 -19.16 -0.95 -16.92
CA THR A 641 -19.72 -1.27 -18.24
C THR A 641 -18.71 -1.00 -19.36
N ALA A 642 -18.00 0.13 -19.31
CA ALA A 642 -16.95 0.47 -20.27
C ALA A 642 -15.79 -0.54 -20.21
N MET A 643 -15.34 -0.91 -19.00
CA MET A 643 -14.34 -1.95 -18.75
C MET A 643 -14.76 -3.30 -19.34
N ARG A 644 -15.99 -3.76 -19.06
CA ARG A 644 -16.52 -5.01 -19.60
C ARG A 644 -16.50 -5.00 -21.13
N ASN A 645 -16.89 -3.89 -21.77
CA ASN A 645 -16.95 -3.80 -23.23
C ASN A 645 -15.56 -3.88 -23.87
N ALA A 646 -14.54 -3.32 -23.24
CA ALA A 646 -13.16 -3.35 -23.73
C ALA A 646 -12.39 -4.63 -23.35
N ALA A 647 -12.84 -5.36 -22.34
CA ALA A 647 -12.14 -6.55 -21.86
C ALA A 647 -12.07 -7.68 -22.91
N ALA A 648 -10.96 -8.41 -22.93
CA ALA A 648 -10.82 -9.66 -23.66
C ALA A 648 -11.82 -10.72 -23.15
N ASP A 649 -12.26 -11.62 -24.04
CA ASP A 649 -13.21 -12.68 -23.67
C ASP A 649 -12.52 -13.89 -23.02
N GLY A 650 -11.24 -14.12 -23.33
CA GLY A 650 -10.47 -15.29 -22.86
C GLY A 650 -9.99 -15.17 -21.42
N GLU A 651 -9.65 -13.97 -20.99
CA GLU A 651 -9.02 -13.67 -19.71
C GLU A 651 -10.01 -13.00 -18.73
N PRO A 652 -9.94 -13.30 -17.42
CA PRO A 652 -10.76 -12.63 -16.42
C PRO A 652 -10.24 -11.21 -16.14
N LEU A 653 -11.15 -10.31 -15.79
CA LEU A 653 -10.86 -8.99 -15.24
C LEU A 653 -10.48 -9.12 -13.75
N ALA A 654 -9.58 -8.26 -13.28
CA ALA A 654 -9.24 -8.15 -11.86
C ALA A 654 -9.57 -6.75 -11.34
N ILE A 655 -10.35 -6.67 -10.26
CA ILE A 655 -10.75 -5.42 -9.63
C ILE A 655 -10.33 -5.46 -8.15
N TYR A 656 -9.46 -4.54 -7.76
CA TYR A 656 -9.04 -4.41 -6.37
C TYR A 656 -10.08 -3.61 -5.57
N TYR A 657 -10.46 -4.11 -4.39
CA TYR A 657 -11.41 -3.46 -3.51
C TYR A 657 -11.00 -3.54 -2.03
N ALA A 658 -11.03 -2.44 -1.29
CA ALA A 658 -10.72 -2.45 0.14
C ALA A 658 -11.98 -2.66 1.00
N PHE A 659 -12.00 -3.72 1.80
CA PHE A 659 -13.09 -3.97 2.75
C PHE A 659 -12.76 -3.35 4.12
N LYS A 660 -13.61 -2.41 4.59
CA LYS A 660 -13.52 -1.89 5.97
C LYS A 660 -14.44 -2.71 6.88
N GLN A 661 -13.85 -3.49 7.80
CA GLN A 661 -14.59 -4.24 8.84
C GLN A 661 -15.42 -3.33 9.77
N ALA A 662 -15.01 -2.06 9.95
CA ALA A 662 -15.67 -1.11 10.85
C ALA A 662 -17.06 -0.62 10.38
N GLU A 663 -17.52 -1.05 9.21
CA GLU A 663 -18.87 -0.75 8.67
C GLU A 663 -19.77 -2.00 8.68
N ALA A 664 -19.56 -2.93 9.61
CA ALA A 664 -20.58 -3.92 9.93
C ALA A 664 -21.80 -3.18 10.49
N ALA A 665 -22.99 -3.43 9.93
CA ALA A 665 -24.24 -2.91 10.50
C ALA A 665 -24.44 -3.48 11.93
N GLU A 666 -25.34 -2.87 12.72
CA GLU A 666 -25.70 -3.34 14.07
C GLU A 666 -26.18 -4.81 14.10
N ASP A 667 -26.54 -5.37 12.95
CA ASP A 667 -26.93 -6.77 12.75
C ASP A 667 -25.76 -7.74 12.43
N GLY A 668 -24.53 -7.23 12.35
CA GLY A 668 -23.34 -8.04 12.03
C GLY A 668 -23.23 -8.51 10.58
N THR A 669 -24.13 -8.09 9.69
CA THR A 669 -24.17 -8.53 8.30
C THR A 669 -23.85 -7.41 7.31
N THR A 670 -22.80 -7.62 6.50
CA THR A 670 -22.44 -6.90 5.24
C THR A 670 -22.56 -5.37 5.21
N SER A 671 -21.43 -4.68 5.02
CA SER A 671 -21.43 -3.21 4.85
C SER A 671 -22.25 -2.79 3.62
N ALA A 672 -23.08 -1.75 3.79
CA ALA A 672 -23.95 -1.23 2.72
C ALA A 672 -23.16 -0.80 1.47
N GLY A 673 -21.94 -0.27 1.65
CA GLY A 673 -21.07 0.13 0.55
C GLY A 673 -20.52 -1.06 -0.27
N TRP A 674 -20.18 -2.18 0.38
CA TRP A 674 -19.69 -3.39 -0.30
C TRP A 674 -20.77 -4.06 -1.12
N ALA A 675 -21.96 -4.26 -0.54
CA ALA A 675 -23.08 -4.84 -1.24
C ALA A 675 -23.48 -4.00 -2.46
N SER A 676 -23.46 -2.67 -2.33
CA SER A 676 -23.75 -1.75 -3.44
C SER A 676 -22.70 -1.84 -4.55
N PHE A 677 -21.41 -1.88 -4.22
CA PHE A 677 -20.36 -2.04 -5.22
C PHE A 677 -20.46 -3.37 -5.97
N LEU A 678 -20.66 -4.48 -5.25
CA LEU A 678 -20.88 -5.79 -5.87
C LEU A 678 -22.14 -5.79 -6.74
N GLN A 679 -23.22 -5.11 -6.32
CA GLN A 679 -24.41 -4.92 -7.14
C GLN A 679 -24.06 -4.20 -8.45
N ALA A 680 -23.26 -3.13 -8.44
CA ALA A 680 -22.81 -2.46 -9.65
C ALA A 680 -21.98 -3.36 -10.59
N VAL A 681 -21.14 -4.25 -10.04
CA VAL A 681 -20.40 -5.26 -10.82
C VAL A 681 -21.38 -6.24 -11.49
N VAL A 682 -22.39 -6.71 -10.76
CA VAL A 682 -23.41 -7.62 -11.26
C VAL A 682 -24.27 -6.94 -12.34
N ASP A 683 -24.69 -5.71 -12.11
CA ASP A 683 -25.55 -4.92 -13.01
C ASP A 683 -24.81 -4.52 -14.29
N SER A 684 -23.49 -4.32 -14.21
CA SER A 684 -22.66 -4.12 -15.40
C SER A 684 -22.54 -5.38 -16.26
N GLY A 685 -23.14 -6.50 -15.88
CA GLY A 685 -23.10 -7.77 -16.62
C GLY A 685 -21.79 -8.54 -16.44
N LEU A 686 -21.09 -8.32 -15.33
CA LEU A 686 -19.96 -9.15 -14.91
C LEU A 686 -20.47 -10.26 -13.96
N ALA A 687 -19.79 -11.40 -14.01
CA ALA A 687 -19.89 -12.48 -13.04
C ALA A 687 -18.61 -12.49 -12.19
N VAL A 688 -18.73 -12.76 -10.88
CA VAL A 688 -17.62 -12.79 -9.94
C VAL A 688 -17.19 -14.25 -9.75
N ASP A 689 -16.14 -14.68 -10.44
CA ASP A 689 -15.70 -16.08 -10.40
C ASP A 689 -14.79 -16.41 -9.20
N GLY A 690 -14.18 -15.40 -8.57
CA GLY A 690 -13.30 -15.62 -7.42
C GLY A 690 -13.00 -14.35 -6.64
N THR A 691 -12.55 -14.53 -5.39
CA THR A 691 -12.08 -13.43 -4.52
C THR A 691 -10.84 -13.82 -3.75
N TRP A 692 -9.83 -12.97 -3.79
CA TRP A 692 -8.56 -13.21 -3.09
C TRP A 692 -8.28 -12.13 -2.05
N PRO A 693 -8.14 -12.48 -0.76
CA PRO A 693 -7.72 -11.54 0.28
C PRO A 693 -6.22 -11.26 0.16
N ILE A 694 -5.87 -10.04 -0.24
CA ILE A 694 -4.50 -9.54 -0.29
C ILE A 694 -4.31 -8.50 0.81
N ARG A 695 -3.39 -8.77 1.74
CA ARG A 695 -3.03 -7.88 2.85
C ARG A 695 -2.17 -6.73 2.32
N THR A 696 -2.84 -5.68 1.85
CA THR A 696 -2.17 -4.47 1.30
C THR A 696 -2.00 -3.36 2.32
N GLU A 697 -2.43 -3.49 3.60
CA GLU A 697 -2.30 -2.47 4.67
C GLU A 697 -1.29 -2.83 5.79
N ARG A 698 -0.78 -1.82 6.51
CA ARG A 698 0.30 -1.99 7.52
C ARG A 698 -0.39 -2.38 8.84
N GLN A 699 0.05 -3.46 9.50
CA GLN A 699 -0.46 -3.85 10.84
C GLN A 699 -0.28 -2.75 11.89
N ALA A 700 0.70 -1.85 11.71
CA ALA A 700 0.94 -0.72 12.59
C ALA A 700 0.41 0.60 11.99
N ARG A 701 -0.84 0.97 12.29
CA ARG A 701 -1.23 2.38 12.35
C ARG A 701 -1.03 2.88 13.78
N THR A 702 -0.25 3.94 13.95
CA THR A 702 -0.11 4.66 15.22
C THR A 702 -1.29 5.63 15.41
N ILE A 703 -2.52 5.10 15.50
CA ILE A 703 -3.67 5.83 16.04
C ILE A 703 -4.45 4.84 16.92
N GLY A 704 -4.30 5.00 18.24
CA GLY A 704 -5.14 4.36 19.26
C GLY A 704 -4.92 2.86 19.46
N VAL A 705 -4.32 2.52 20.61
CA VAL A 705 -4.61 1.23 21.27
C VAL A 705 -6.13 1.16 21.42
N GLY A 706 -6.80 0.31 20.63
CA GLY A 706 -8.25 0.10 20.71
C GLY A 706 -9.01 0.03 19.37
N THR A 707 -8.45 0.47 18.24
CA THR A 707 -9.10 0.30 16.92
C THR A 707 -8.37 -0.73 16.08
N ASN A 708 -8.74 -2.01 16.27
CA ASN A 708 -8.41 -3.08 15.32
C ASN A 708 -9.20 -2.83 14.03
N ALA A 709 -8.52 -2.48 12.95
CA ALA A 709 -9.06 -2.63 11.61
C ALA A 709 -7.92 -3.12 10.71
N LEU A 710 -7.78 -4.45 10.61
CA LEU A 710 -7.11 -5.07 9.48
C LEU A 710 -7.97 -4.73 8.24
N ALA A 711 -7.58 -3.70 7.50
CA ALA A 711 -8.13 -3.49 6.16
C ALA A 711 -7.36 -4.40 5.20
N SER A 712 -7.85 -5.63 5.03
CA SER A 712 -7.46 -6.50 3.91
C SER A 712 -8.10 -5.93 2.63
N SER A 713 -7.35 -5.84 1.53
CA SER A 713 -7.95 -5.60 0.22
C SER A 713 -8.32 -6.94 -0.40
N ILE A 714 -9.39 -6.99 -1.17
CA ILE A 714 -9.85 -8.17 -1.90
C ILE A 714 -9.62 -7.90 -3.39
N VAL A 715 -9.11 -8.88 -4.12
CA VAL A 715 -9.13 -8.89 -5.59
C VAL A 715 -10.35 -9.66 -6.04
N LEU A 716 -11.29 -8.99 -6.68
CA LEU A 716 -12.40 -9.61 -7.39
C LEU A 716 -11.90 -10.10 -8.75
N VAL A 717 -12.15 -11.37 -9.04
CA VAL A 717 -11.88 -11.98 -10.33
C VAL A 717 -13.21 -12.07 -11.06
N CYS A 718 -13.33 -11.39 -12.20
CA CYS A 718 -14.60 -11.25 -12.90
C CYS A 718 -14.52 -11.71 -14.35
N ARG A 719 -15.59 -12.31 -14.87
CA ARG A 719 -15.78 -12.57 -16.30
C ARG A 719 -17.03 -11.88 -16.82
N LYS A 720 -17.12 -11.75 -18.14
CA LYS A 720 -18.38 -11.35 -18.80
C LYS A 720 -19.41 -12.44 -18.52
N ARG A 721 -20.61 -12.06 -18.08
CA ARG A 721 -21.69 -13.03 -17.83
C ARG A 721 -22.05 -13.73 -19.14
N SER A 722 -22.25 -15.04 -19.06
CA SER A 722 -22.63 -15.84 -20.22
C SER A 722 -23.98 -15.40 -20.78
N PRO A 723 -24.12 -15.16 -22.10
CA PRO A 723 -25.41 -14.94 -22.73
C PRO A 723 -26.37 -16.14 -22.61
N ALA A 724 -25.83 -17.33 -22.31
CA ALA A 724 -26.59 -18.56 -22.11
C ALA A 724 -26.91 -18.86 -20.63
N ALA A 725 -26.65 -17.91 -19.72
CA ALA A 725 -27.01 -18.05 -18.32
C ALA A 725 -28.54 -18.22 -18.16
N THR A 726 -28.97 -19.04 -17.20
CA THR A 726 -30.39 -19.29 -16.93
C THR A 726 -30.85 -18.52 -15.70
N VAL A 727 -32.17 -18.35 -15.57
CA VAL A 727 -32.80 -17.93 -14.31
C VAL A 727 -32.80 -19.12 -13.35
N ALA A 728 -32.63 -18.87 -12.06
CA ALA A 728 -32.75 -19.88 -11.00
C ALA A 728 -33.69 -19.40 -9.89
N THR A 729 -34.27 -20.34 -9.16
CA THR A 729 -35.02 -20.06 -7.93
C THR A 729 -34.07 -19.98 -6.73
N ARG A 730 -34.51 -19.33 -5.63
CA ARG A 730 -33.80 -19.34 -4.33
C ARG A 730 -33.39 -20.76 -3.89
N SER A 731 -34.25 -21.74 -4.10
CA SER A 731 -33.99 -23.14 -3.75
C SER A 731 -32.88 -23.79 -4.59
N GLU A 732 -32.86 -23.51 -5.89
CA GLU A 732 -31.79 -23.99 -6.79
C GLU A 732 -30.46 -23.33 -6.48
N PHE A 733 -30.47 -22.03 -6.14
CA PHE A 733 -29.29 -21.31 -5.70
C PHE A 733 -28.70 -21.91 -4.42
N ILE A 734 -29.52 -22.15 -3.38
CA ILE A 734 -29.05 -22.80 -2.14
C ILE A 734 -28.51 -24.20 -2.41
N ARG A 735 -29.18 -24.99 -3.26
CA ARG A 735 -28.71 -26.34 -3.61
C ARG A 735 -27.36 -26.30 -4.32
N ALA A 736 -27.16 -25.33 -5.20
CA ALA A 736 -25.88 -25.11 -5.86
C ALA A 736 -24.78 -24.73 -4.86
N LEU A 737 -25.06 -23.81 -3.93
CA LEU A 737 -24.12 -23.43 -2.87
C LEU A 737 -23.71 -24.65 -2.04
N LYS A 738 -24.67 -25.44 -1.53
CA LYS A 738 -24.38 -26.64 -0.72
C LYS A 738 -23.52 -27.68 -1.46
N ARG A 739 -23.65 -27.76 -2.78
CA ARG A 739 -22.86 -28.68 -3.61
C ARG A 739 -21.44 -28.18 -3.87
N GLU A 740 -21.26 -26.88 -4.09
CA GLU A 740 -20.00 -26.33 -4.64
C GLU A 740 -19.13 -25.64 -3.57
N MET A 741 -19.73 -25.10 -2.51
CA MET A 741 -19.02 -24.38 -1.45
C MET A 741 -18.07 -25.26 -0.62
N PRO A 742 -18.36 -26.53 -0.27
CA PRO A 742 -17.45 -27.36 0.52
C PRO A 742 -16.06 -27.50 -0.13
N ASP A 743 -16.01 -27.85 -1.42
CA ASP A 743 -14.76 -27.98 -2.16
C ASP A 743 -14.03 -26.64 -2.32
N ALA A 744 -14.78 -25.55 -2.53
CA ALA A 744 -14.20 -24.22 -2.63
C ALA A 744 -13.56 -23.76 -1.31
N ILE A 745 -14.24 -24.00 -0.18
CA ILE A 745 -13.74 -23.72 1.17
C ILE A 745 -12.47 -24.53 1.44
N ALA A 746 -12.45 -25.82 1.09
CA ALA A 746 -11.28 -26.67 1.25
C ALA A 746 -10.07 -26.14 0.44
N LYS A 747 -10.29 -25.71 -0.81
CA LYS A 747 -9.24 -25.11 -1.66
C LYS A 747 -8.72 -23.78 -1.10
N ILE A 748 -9.60 -22.92 -0.59
CA ILE A 748 -9.22 -21.65 0.05
C ILE A 748 -8.34 -21.91 1.28
N ARG A 749 -8.70 -22.90 2.11
CA ARG A 749 -7.89 -23.30 3.29
C ARG A 749 -6.53 -23.84 2.86
N ALA A 750 -6.50 -24.69 1.82
CA ALA A 750 -5.26 -25.22 1.27
C ALA A 750 -4.35 -24.12 0.68
N ALA A 751 -4.93 -23.03 0.16
CA ALA A 751 -4.19 -21.85 -0.32
C ALA A 751 -3.60 -20.98 0.82
N GLY A 752 -3.73 -21.41 2.08
CA GLY A 752 -3.16 -20.73 3.24
C GLY A 752 -3.94 -19.49 3.71
N VAL A 753 -5.22 -19.36 3.33
CA VAL A 753 -6.07 -18.29 3.87
C VAL A 753 -6.28 -18.51 5.37
N GLY A 754 -5.83 -17.54 6.16
CA GLY A 754 -5.98 -17.55 7.61
C GLY A 754 -7.44 -17.39 8.04
N PRO A 755 -7.81 -17.84 9.26
CA PRO A 755 -9.19 -17.80 9.74
C PRO A 755 -9.85 -16.41 9.72
N VAL A 756 -9.07 -15.35 10.01
CA VAL A 756 -9.53 -13.94 9.97
C VAL A 756 -10.04 -13.54 8.59
N ASP A 757 -9.40 -14.04 7.53
CA ASP A 757 -9.69 -13.66 6.15
C ASP A 757 -10.67 -14.67 5.48
N MET A 758 -11.02 -15.77 6.16
CA MET A 758 -11.85 -16.85 5.60
C MET A 758 -13.24 -16.37 5.21
N GLN A 759 -13.92 -15.62 6.07
CA GLN A 759 -15.26 -15.09 5.78
C GLN A 759 -15.26 -14.25 4.49
N GLN A 760 -14.20 -13.49 4.25
CA GLN A 760 -14.06 -12.68 3.05
C GLN A 760 -13.75 -13.51 1.82
N ALA A 761 -12.88 -14.52 1.95
CA ALA A 761 -12.52 -15.41 0.85
C ALA A 761 -13.72 -16.27 0.37
N VAL A 762 -14.60 -16.68 1.28
CA VAL A 762 -15.80 -17.49 1.01
C VAL A 762 -16.86 -16.74 0.21
N ILE A 763 -16.89 -15.40 0.30
CA ILE A 763 -17.82 -14.57 -0.48
C ILE A 763 -17.61 -14.81 -1.98
N GLY A 764 -16.38 -14.95 -2.46
CA GLY A 764 -16.11 -15.15 -3.89
C GLY A 764 -16.77 -16.37 -4.49
N PRO A 765 -16.48 -17.58 -4.02
CA PRO A 765 -17.15 -18.79 -4.50
C PRO A 765 -18.68 -18.69 -4.40
N GLY A 766 -19.21 -18.14 -3.31
CA GLY A 766 -20.66 -17.96 -3.14
C GLY A 766 -21.25 -17.00 -4.18
N MET A 767 -20.57 -15.87 -4.41
CA MET A 767 -20.96 -14.90 -5.43
C MET A 767 -20.76 -15.44 -6.84
N GLY A 768 -19.81 -16.34 -7.09
CA GLY A 768 -19.68 -17.04 -8.36
C GLY A 768 -20.87 -17.92 -8.66
N VAL A 769 -21.37 -18.66 -7.66
CA VAL A 769 -22.60 -19.43 -7.80
C VAL A 769 -23.80 -18.50 -8.06
N PHE A 770 -23.86 -17.35 -7.39
CA PHE A 770 -24.96 -16.39 -7.57
C PHE A 770 -24.94 -15.74 -8.97
N THR A 771 -23.78 -15.23 -9.38
CA THR A 771 -23.64 -14.37 -10.57
C THR A 771 -23.53 -15.13 -11.89
N ARG A 772 -23.46 -16.47 -11.86
CA ARG A 772 -23.57 -17.32 -13.06
C ARG A 772 -24.99 -17.39 -13.61
N PHE A 773 -26.00 -17.13 -12.79
CA PHE A 773 -27.40 -17.03 -13.20
C PHE A 773 -27.66 -15.63 -13.75
N VAL A 774 -28.61 -15.51 -14.69
CA VAL A 774 -29.06 -14.18 -15.14
C VAL A 774 -29.68 -13.43 -13.97
N GLU A 775 -30.50 -14.14 -13.21
CA GLU A 775 -31.23 -13.67 -12.06
C GLU A 775 -31.58 -14.86 -11.16
N VAL A 776 -31.64 -14.63 -9.85
CA VAL A 776 -32.17 -15.59 -8.88
C VAL A 776 -33.48 -15.02 -8.34
N LEU A 777 -34.58 -15.74 -8.52
CA LEU A 777 -35.90 -15.30 -8.07
C LEU A 777 -36.15 -15.70 -6.61
N GLU A 778 -36.71 -14.76 -5.86
CA GLU A 778 -37.28 -14.97 -4.54
C GLU A 778 -38.65 -15.69 -4.63
N ASP A 779 -39.19 -16.10 -3.48
CA ASP A 779 -40.48 -16.81 -3.42
C ASP A 779 -41.67 -15.95 -3.89
N ASP A 780 -41.50 -14.64 -3.96
CA ASP A 780 -42.48 -13.66 -4.45
C ASP A 780 -42.23 -13.22 -5.91
N ASP A 781 -41.42 -13.99 -6.65
CA ASP A 781 -40.96 -13.72 -8.02
C ASP A 781 -40.12 -12.43 -8.19
N SER A 782 -39.70 -11.79 -7.09
CA SER A 782 -38.79 -10.65 -7.16
C SER A 782 -37.33 -11.07 -7.36
N ALA A 783 -36.52 -10.16 -7.92
CA ALA A 783 -35.08 -10.34 -8.07
C ALA A 783 -34.40 -10.41 -6.70
N MET A 784 -33.67 -11.49 -6.41
CA MET A 784 -32.81 -11.54 -5.23
C MET A 784 -31.69 -10.52 -5.35
N THR A 785 -31.61 -9.60 -4.38
CA THR A 785 -30.53 -8.60 -4.33
C THR A 785 -29.19 -9.23 -3.94
N VAL A 786 -28.07 -8.57 -4.30
CA VAL A 786 -26.73 -8.97 -3.83
C VAL A 786 -26.63 -8.99 -2.30
N LYS A 787 -27.30 -8.05 -1.62
CA LYS A 787 -27.33 -8.04 -0.15
C LYS A 787 -27.95 -9.32 0.39
N THR A 788 -29.10 -9.72 -0.16
CA THR A 788 -29.79 -10.95 0.25
C THR A 788 -28.96 -12.20 -0.07
N SER A 789 -28.32 -12.25 -1.25
CA SER A 789 -27.50 -13.40 -1.63
C SER A 789 -26.28 -13.57 -0.73
N LEU A 790 -25.62 -12.48 -0.31
CA LEU A 790 -24.54 -12.52 0.68
C LEU A 790 -25.00 -13.08 2.03
N SER A 791 -26.20 -12.71 2.50
CA SER A 791 -26.78 -13.31 3.71
C SER A 791 -27.02 -14.82 3.54
N VAL A 792 -27.51 -15.26 2.38
CA VAL A 792 -27.70 -16.69 2.07
C VAL A 792 -26.38 -17.44 2.02
N ILE A 793 -25.35 -16.88 1.38
CA ILE A 793 -24.00 -17.45 1.28
C ILE A 793 -23.41 -17.64 2.68
N ASN A 794 -23.46 -16.62 3.53
CA ASN A 794 -22.96 -16.69 4.91
C ASN A 794 -23.70 -17.77 5.71
N ARG A 795 -25.03 -17.86 5.58
CA ARG A 795 -25.82 -18.91 6.23
C ARG A 795 -25.41 -20.32 5.78
N VAL A 796 -25.27 -20.54 4.47
CA VAL A 796 -24.84 -21.85 3.94
C VAL A 796 -23.42 -22.19 4.40
N TRP A 797 -22.52 -21.19 4.46
CA TRP A 797 -21.20 -21.39 5.01
C TRP A 797 -21.23 -21.79 6.49
N GLU A 798 -22.06 -21.13 7.31
CA GLU A 798 -22.26 -21.52 8.72
C GLU A 798 -22.84 -22.94 8.86
N GLU A 799 -23.76 -23.33 7.99
CA GLU A 799 -24.28 -24.71 7.94
C GLU A 799 -23.16 -25.72 7.66
N ILE A 800 -22.31 -25.46 6.65
CA ILE A 800 -21.15 -26.31 6.32
C ILE A 800 -20.16 -26.38 7.47
N ASP A 801 -19.83 -25.24 8.10
CA ASP A 801 -18.89 -25.20 9.23
C ASP A 801 -19.45 -26.00 10.42
N ASN A 802 -20.76 -25.92 10.67
CA ASN A 802 -21.42 -26.70 11.71
C ASN A 802 -21.48 -28.21 11.38
N GLU A 803 -21.65 -28.59 10.11
CA GLU A 803 -21.59 -29.99 9.66
C GLU A 803 -20.19 -30.59 9.88
N ILE A 804 -19.13 -29.82 9.60
CA ILE A 804 -17.74 -30.23 9.87
C ILE A 804 -17.53 -30.42 11.38
N VAL A 805 -18.05 -29.51 12.22
CA VAL A 805 -17.99 -29.68 13.67
C VAL A 805 -18.75 -30.93 14.12
N ALA A 806 -19.88 -31.24 13.48
CA ALA A 806 -20.65 -32.44 13.79
C ALA A 806 -19.97 -33.74 13.34
N SER A 807 -19.03 -33.69 12.39
CA SER A 807 -18.25 -34.87 11.97
C SER A 807 -17.03 -35.15 12.86
N PHE A 808 -16.67 -34.25 13.77
CA PHE A 808 -15.59 -34.50 14.73
C PHE A 808 -15.93 -35.61 15.72
N ASP A 809 -14.91 -36.25 16.29
CA ASP A 809 -15.12 -37.23 17.36
C ASP A 809 -15.90 -36.62 18.55
N PRO A 810 -16.76 -37.40 19.22
CA PRO A 810 -17.60 -36.91 20.32
C PRO A 810 -16.82 -36.17 21.40
N GLU A 811 -15.61 -36.63 21.72
CA GLU A 811 -14.70 -36.02 22.69
C GLU A 811 -14.32 -34.60 22.28
N THR A 812 -13.93 -34.41 21.02
CA THR A 812 -13.65 -33.10 20.44
C THR A 812 -14.88 -32.19 20.42
N GLN A 813 -16.07 -32.72 20.13
CA GLN A 813 -17.30 -31.90 20.16
C GLN A 813 -17.61 -31.38 21.56
N VAL A 814 -17.42 -32.21 22.59
CA VAL A 814 -17.58 -31.81 23.99
C VAL A 814 -16.52 -30.76 24.36
N ALA A 815 -15.26 -31.00 23.99
CA ALA A 815 -14.16 -30.08 24.27
C ALA A 815 -14.37 -28.71 23.62
N LEU A 816 -14.82 -28.69 22.36
CA LEU A 816 -15.13 -27.47 21.63
C LEU A 816 -16.30 -26.70 22.25
N THR A 817 -17.35 -27.40 22.67
CA THR A 817 -18.52 -26.79 23.33
C THR A 817 -18.14 -26.20 24.69
N TRP A 818 -17.31 -26.92 25.45
CA TRP A 818 -16.75 -26.43 26.71
C TRP A 818 -15.89 -25.19 26.48
N PHE A 819 -14.94 -25.26 25.54
CA PHE A 819 -14.07 -24.16 25.19
C PHE A 819 -14.89 -22.92 24.79
N GLY A 820 -15.92 -23.07 23.96
CA GLY A 820 -16.81 -21.96 23.56
C GLY A 820 -17.59 -21.32 24.71
N SER A 821 -17.84 -22.05 25.79
CA SER A 821 -18.61 -21.57 26.93
C SER A 821 -17.73 -20.98 28.03
N TYR A 822 -16.59 -21.63 28.28
CA TYR A 822 -15.80 -21.46 29.50
C TYR A 822 -14.30 -21.29 29.26
N GLY A 823 -13.82 -21.41 28.03
CA GLY A 823 -12.39 -21.45 27.74
C GLY A 823 -11.72 -22.62 28.47
N PHE A 824 -10.56 -22.38 29.05
CA PHE A 824 -9.84 -23.36 29.88
C PHE A 824 -10.25 -23.31 31.37
N ASP A 825 -11.25 -22.51 31.74
CA ASP A 825 -11.66 -22.36 33.14
C ASP A 825 -12.29 -23.64 33.70
N ALA A 826 -12.02 -23.93 34.98
CA ALA A 826 -12.63 -25.04 35.70
C ALA A 826 -14.09 -24.74 36.09
N ARG A 827 -15.01 -25.66 35.77
CA ARG A 827 -16.44 -25.59 36.15
C ARG A 827 -16.85 -26.85 36.92
N ALA A 828 -18.07 -26.85 37.46
CA ALA A 828 -18.61 -28.02 38.16
C ALA A 828 -18.68 -29.21 37.21
N SER A 829 -18.32 -30.41 37.67
CA SER A 829 -18.31 -31.61 36.81
C SER A 829 -19.69 -31.97 36.23
N GLY A 830 -20.78 -31.48 36.84
CA GLY A 830 -22.13 -31.60 36.30
C GLY A 830 -22.31 -30.95 34.91
N GLU A 831 -21.59 -29.87 34.63
CA GLU A 831 -21.57 -29.23 33.30
C GLU A 831 -20.96 -30.17 32.25
N LEU A 832 -19.86 -30.85 32.60
CA LEU A 832 -19.19 -31.79 31.71
C LEU A 832 -20.07 -33.01 31.45
N ILE A 833 -20.75 -33.52 32.48
CA ILE A 833 -21.71 -34.63 32.36
C ILE A 833 -22.85 -34.25 31.42
N GLY A 834 -23.39 -33.04 31.55
CA GLY A 834 -24.43 -32.52 30.67
C GLY A 834 -23.99 -32.47 29.22
N LEU A 835 -22.79 -31.94 28.95
CA LEU A 835 -22.23 -31.87 27.60
C LEU A 835 -21.90 -33.26 27.02
N ALA A 836 -21.32 -34.16 27.82
CA ALA A 836 -20.99 -35.51 27.41
C ALA A 836 -22.25 -36.31 27.04
N THR A 837 -23.32 -36.17 27.84
CA THR A 837 -24.63 -36.79 27.56
C THR A 837 -25.25 -36.24 26.28
N ALA A 838 -25.17 -34.93 26.05
CA ALA A 838 -25.69 -34.30 24.84
C ALA A 838 -24.96 -34.72 23.55
N LYS A 839 -23.73 -35.25 23.68
CA LYS A 839 -22.87 -35.68 22.56
C LYS A 839 -22.64 -37.18 22.50
N ASP A 840 -23.43 -37.95 23.24
CA ASP A 840 -23.37 -39.41 23.29
C ASP A 840 -21.95 -39.97 23.59
N THR A 841 -21.25 -39.35 24.56
CA THR A 841 -19.96 -39.83 25.06
C THR A 841 -19.93 -39.95 26.58
N ALA A 842 -19.00 -40.75 27.11
CA ALA A 842 -18.83 -40.96 28.54
C ALA A 842 -17.72 -40.06 29.10
N THR A 843 -17.96 -39.46 30.26
CA THR A 843 -16.95 -38.60 30.94
C THR A 843 -15.66 -39.33 31.26
N ASN A 844 -15.70 -40.65 31.48
CA ASN A 844 -14.50 -41.45 31.69
C ASN A 844 -13.60 -41.48 30.43
N GLY A 845 -14.19 -41.48 29.23
CA GLY A 845 -13.46 -41.39 27.97
C GLY A 845 -12.79 -40.02 27.77
N LEU A 846 -13.45 -38.94 28.17
CA LEU A 846 -12.91 -37.57 28.13
C LEU A 846 -11.70 -37.35 29.04
N TYR A 847 -11.67 -38.03 30.19
CA TYR A 847 -10.50 -38.00 31.08
C TYR A 847 -9.40 -38.98 30.63
N ALA A 848 -9.77 -40.15 30.12
CA ALA A 848 -8.81 -41.14 29.64
C ALA A 848 -8.05 -40.69 28.39
N SER A 849 -8.71 -39.93 27.50
CA SER A 849 -8.10 -39.25 26.35
C SER A 849 -7.26 -38.03 26.72
N GLY A 850 -7.14 -37.66 28.01
CA GLY A 850 -6.35 -36.50 28.41
C GLY A 850 -6.89 -35.14 27.93
N VAL A 851 -8.06 -35.09 27.29
CA VAL A 851 -8.73 -33.85 26.84
C VAL A 851 -9.21 -33.02 28.02
N PHE A 852 -9.71 -33.68 29.07
CA PHE A 852 -10.15 -33.06 30.32
C PHE A 852 -9.33 -33.54 31.52
N LYS A 853 -9.27 -32.71 32.57
CA LYS A 853 -8.79 -33.09 33.90
C LYS A 853 -9.89 -33.10 34.94
N ASP A 854 -9.88 -34.13 35.78
CA ASP A 854 -10.75 -34.22 36.97
C ASP A 854 -10.07 -33.51 38.14
N LEU A 855 -10.71 -32.45 38.64
CA LEU A 855 -10.27 -31.64 39.77
C LEU A 855 -11.08 -31.93 41.04
N LYS A 856 -11.64 -33.15 41.16
CA LYS A 856 -12.41 -33.63 42.32
C LYS A 856 -13.63 -32.77 42.60
N GLY A 857 -14.65 -32.91 41.75
CA GLY A 857 -15.91 -32.16 41.81
C GLY A 857 -15.97 -30.94 40.87
N LYS A 858 -14.85 -30.65 40.20
CA LYS A 858 -14.75 -29.73 39.07
C LYS A 858 -14.04 -30.42 37.90
N SER A 859 -14.32 -29.95 36.70
CA SER A 859 -13.68 -30.40 35.47
C SER A 859 -13.15 -29.19 34.72
N ALA A 860 -12.06 -29.36 33.97
CA ALA A 860 -11.50 -28.34 33.09
C ALA A 860 -10.87 -29.02 31.87
N LEU A 861 -10.75 -28.30 30.76
CA LEU A 861 -9.91 -28.73 29.64
C LEU A 861 -8.45 -28.83 30.11
N MET A 862 -7.70 -29.78 29.56
CA MET A 862 -6.28 -29.91 29.80
C MET A 862 -5.53 -28.67 29.25
N PRO A 863 -4.84 -27.89 30.10
CA PRO A 863 -4.04 -26.76 29.62
C PRO A 863 -2.92 -27.24 28.71
N ARG A 864 -2.59 -26.47 27.66
CA ARG A 864 -1.55 -26.85 26.70
C ARG A 864 -0.19 -27.11 27.34
N GLU A 865 0.12 -26.38 28.41
CA GLU A 865 1.39 -26.47 29.14
C GLU A 865 1.51 -27.75 29.96
N GLU A 866 0.39 -28.41 30.27
CA GLU A 866 0.32 -29.66 31.03
C GLU A 866 0.28 -30.91 30.10
N LEU A 867 0.24 -30.72 28.79
CA LEU A 867 0.19 -31.82 27.82
C LEU A 867 1.54 -32.58 27.76
N PRO A 868 1.53 -33.91 27.61
CA PRO A 868 2.75 -34.73 27.62
C PRO A 868 3.79 -34.32 26.56
N GLU A 869 5.06 -34.25 26.96
CA GLU A 869 6.17 -33.86 26.06
C GLU A 869 6.43 -34.87 24.94
N ASN A 870 6.31 -36.16 25.24
CA ASN A 870 6.61 -37.29 24.34
C ASN A 870 5.37 -37.89 23.68
N TRP A 871 4.30 -37.11 23.52
CA TRP A 871 3.07 -37.57 22.88
C TRP A 871 3.26 -37.76 21.37
N SER A 872 2.67 -38.82 20.82
CA SER A 872 2.69 -39.15 19.39
C SER A 872 1.32 -39.68 18.94
N PRO A 873 0.73 -39.13 17.86
CA PRO A 873 -0.53 -39.61 17.30
C PRO A 873 -0.50 -41.10 16.95
N SER A 874 0.65 -41.62 16.52
CA SER A 874 0.80 -43.02 16.13
C SER A 874 0.69 -44.01 17.31
N SER A 875 0.97 -43.54 18.52
CA SER A 875 0.96 -44.33 19.75
C SER A 875 -0.31 -44.19 20.58
N ASP A 876 -1.13 -43.17 20.29
CA ASP A 876 -2.33 -42.84 21.04
C ASP A 876 -3.54 -43.68 20.59
N ARG A 877 -4.07 -44.49 21.51
CA ARG A 877 -5.22 -45.37 21.25
C ARG A 877 -6.58 -44.66 21.37
N THR A 878 -6.59 -43.45 21.92
CA THR A 878 -7.77 -42.62 22.16
C THR A 878 -7.72 -41.32 21.37
N LEU A 879 -6.89 -41.26 20.33
CA LEU A 879 -6.56 -40.08 19.53
C LEU A 879 -7.79 -39.24 19.13
N THR A 880 -7.92 -38.06 19.75
CA THR A 880 -8.93 -37.06 19.41
C THR A 880 -8.37 -35.97 18.50
N ILE A 881 -9.25 -35.32 17.73
CA ILE A 881 -8.88 -34.15 16.93
C ILE A 881 -8.46 -32.97 17.84
N TRP A 882 -9.05 -32.85 19.02
CA TRP A 882 -8.66 -31.87 20.04
C TRP A 882 -7.17 -32.01 20.43
N GLU A 883 -6.74 -33.21 20.79
CA GLU A 883 -5.34 -33.47 21.15
C GLU A 883 -4.38 -33.14 20.01
N CYS A 884 -4.72 -33.53 18.78
CA CYS A 884 -3.92 -33.20 17.59
C CYS A 884 -3.61 -31.70 17.51
N VAL A 885 -4.63 -30.83 17.66
CA VAL A 885 -4.42 -29.38 17.56
C VAL A 885 -3.61 -28.84 18.73
N GLN A 886 -3.94 -29.25 19.96
CA GLN A 886 -3.27 -28.69 21.14
C GLN A 886 -1.81 -29.14 21.25
N HIS A 887 -1.49 -30.39 20.88
CA HIS A 887 -0.12 -30.90 20.87
C HIS A 887 0.73 -30.22 19.79
N VAL A 888 0.20 -30.03 18.57
CA VAL A 888 0.94 -29.30 17.53
C VAL A 888 1.15 -27.83 17.95
N ALA A 889 0.15 -27.18 18.53
CA ALA A 889 0.28 -25.81 19.05
C ALA A 889 1.35 -25.70 20.14
N ARG A 890 1.40 -26.68 21.06
CA ARG A 890 2.43 -26.76 22.10
C ARG A 890 3.81 -26.95 21.49
N THR A 891 3.99 -27.97 20.64
CA THR A 891 5.29 -28.33 20.04
C THR A 891 5.85 -27.22 19.16
N LEU A 892 5.00 -26.49 18.44
CA LEU A 892 5.44 -25.36 17.62
C LEU A 892 5.98 -24.19 18.45
N ASN A 893 5.40 -23.96 19.64
CA ASN A 893 5.77 -22.87 20.54
C ASN A 893 6.85 -23.27 21.57
N ASP A 894 7.21 -24.56 21.63
CA ASP A 894 8.27 -25.08 22.50
C ASP A 894 9.66 -24.73 21.93
N PRO A 895 10.56 -24.08 22.71
CA PRO A 895 11.94 -23.81 22.31
C PRO A 895 12.74 -25.05 21.87
N ALA A 896 12.38 -26.25 22.35
CA ALA A 896 13.03 -27.52 22.03
C ALA A 896 12.35 -28.28 20.88
N GLY A 897 11.08 -28.03 20.59
CA GLY A 897 10.29 -28.77 19.59
C GLY A 897 10.37 -28.19 18.18
N GLY A 898 10.03 -26.91 18.02
CA GLY A 898 10.08 -26.19 16.75
C GLY A 898 9.24 -26.81 15.61
N ALA A 899 9.33 -26.18 14.43
CA ALA A 899 8.52 -26.54 13.26
C ALA A 899 8.80 -27.96 12.70
N GLN A 900 9.99 -28.53 12.93
CA GLN A 900 10.30 -29.89 12.46
C GLN A 900 9.56 -30.96 13.28
N ALA A 901 9.51 -30.82 14.62
CA ALA A 901 8.78 -31.76 15.47
C ALA A 901 7.26 -31.63 15.26
N ALA A 902 6.76 -30.41 15.10
CA ALA A 902 5.35 -30.17 14.76
C ALA A 902 4.94 -30.82 13.43
N ALA A 903 5.79 -30.76 12.40
CA ALA A 903 5.55 -31.41 11.11
C ALA A 903 5.54 -32.96 11.21
N ARG A 904 6.33 -33.54 12.12
CA ARG A 904 6.29 -35.00 12.39
C ARG A 904 4.94 -35.43 12.98
N LEU A 905 4.43 -34.68 13.96
CA LEU A 905 3.11 -34.96 14.52
C LEU A 905 2.03 -34.94 13.42
N ILE A 906 2.06 -33.94 12.52
CA ILE A 906 1.12 -33.87 11.40
C ILE A 906 1.28 -35.08 10.44
N ALA A 907 2.50 -35.51 10.15
CA ALA A 907 2.75 -36.69 9.31
C ALA A 907 2.13 -37.98 9.89
N GLU A 908 2.07 -38.09 11.22
CA GLU A 908 1.52 -39.25 11.94
C GLU A 908 0.00 -39.22 12.09
N MET A 909 -0.67 -38.08 11.93
CA MET A 909 -2.13 -37.92 12.10
C MET A 909 -2.96 -38.61 11.00
N GLY A 910 -2.38 -38.88 9.83
CA GLY A 910 -3.10 -39.44 8.69
C GLY A 910 -4.33 -38.59 8.31
N PRO A 911 -5.52 -39.20 8.13
CA PRO A 911 -6.74 -38.48 7.76
C PRO A 911 -7.16 -37.37 8.74
N LYS A 912 -6.82 -37.51 10.03
CA LYS A 912 -7.19 -36.53 11.07
C LYS A 912 -6.46 -35.18 10.93
N ALA A 913 -5.42 -35.07 10.09
CA ALA A 913 -4.74 -33.81 9.86
C ALA A 913 -5.67 -32.75 9.23
N ALA A 914 -6.58 -33.16 8.34
CA ALA A 914 -7.57 -32.26 7.74
C ALA A 914 -8.58 -31.76 8.78
N ASP A 915 -9.07 -32.67 9.63
CA ASP A 915 -10.01 -32.32 10.70
C ASP A 915 -9.36 -31.46 11.79
N ALA A 916 -8.09 -31.71 12.12
CA ALA A 916 -7.31 -30.89 13.04
C ALA A 916 -7.14 -29.47 12.51
N ARG A 917 -6.88 -29.33 11.20
CA ARG A 917 -6.88 -28.01 10.56
C ARG A 917 -8.24 -27.32 10.69
N ALA A 918 -9.34 -28.06 10.50
CA ALA A 918 -10.67 -27.48 10.62
C ALA A 918 -11.01 -27.05 12.05
N LEU A 919 -10.63 -27.86 13.05
CA LEU A 919 -10.82 -27.51 14.46
C LEU A 919 -10.01 -26.26 14.84
N LEU A 920 -8.78 -26.13 14.35
CA LEU A 920 -7.93 -24.96 14.58
C LEU A 920 -8.61 -23.64 14.17
N ASP A 921 -9.20 -23.60 12.97
CA ASP A 921 -9.91 -22.42 12.47
C ASP A 921 -11.09 -22.05 13.40
N ARG A 922 -11.79 -23.08 13.92
CA ARG A 922 -12.92 -22.91 14.84
C ARG A 922 -12.50 -22.40 16.21
N LEU A 923 -11.42 -22.91 16.77
CA LEU A 923 -10.87 -22.46 18.06
C LEU A 923 -10.42 -21.00 17.99
N PHE A 924 -9.77 -20.61 16.88
CA PHE A 924 -9.41 -19.22 16.64
C PHE A 924 -10.64 -18.30 16.61
N LYS A 925 -11.69 -18.68 15.88
CA LYS A 925 -12.94 -17.90 15.79
C LYS A 925 -13.56 -17.69 17.17
N ILE A 926 -13.72 -18.77 17.95
CA ILE A 926 -14.26 -18.72 19.31
C ILE A 926 -13.42 -17.79 20.20
N ALA A 927 -12.08 -17.93 20.17
CA ALA A 927 -11.20 -17.10 20.98
C ALA A 927 -11.32 -15.61 20.62
N THR A 928 -11.48 -15.31 19.33
CA THR A 928 -11.67 -13.93 18.84
C THR A 928 -13.02 -13.36 19.29
N ASP A 929 -14.11 -14.11 19.08
CA ASP A 929 -15.47 -13.70 19.45
C ASP A 929 -15.63 -13.46 20.96
N LYS A 930 -14.87 -14.20 21.78
CA LYS A 930 -14.84 -14.07 23.25
C LYS A 930 -13.84 -13.04 23.78
N GLY A 931 -13.01 -12.45 22.91
CA GLY A 931 -11.95 -11.50 23.31
C GLY A 931 -10.77 -12.14 24.03
N TRP A 932 -10.53 -13.44 23.85
CA TRP A 932 -9.40 -14.19 24.44
C TRP A 932 -8.14 -14.03 23.60
N ALA A 933 -7.54 -12.84 23.68
CA ALA A 933 -6.38 -12.47 22.87
C ALA A 933 -5.17 -13.45 22.95
N PRO A 934 -4.80 -14.02 24.13
CA PRO A 934 -3.71 -14.98 24.20
C PRO A 934 -3.97 -16.26 23.39
N GLU A 935 -5.21 -16.78 23.43
CA GLU A 935 -5.59 -17.98 22.69
C GLU A 935 -5.70 -17.72 21.19
N ALA A 936 -6.31 -16.60 20.82
CA ALA A 936 -6.41 -16.19 19.42
C ALA A 936 -5.02 -16.05 18.78
N LEU A 937 -4.02 -15.52 19.51
CA LEU A 937 -2.65 -15.40 19.02
C LEU A 937 -2.03 -16.76 18.69
N VAL A 938 -2.16 -17.74 19.58
CA VAL A 938 -1.58 -19.08 19.39
C VAL A 938 -2.23 -19.78 18.20
N TYR A 939 -3.57 -19.78 18.12
CA TYR A 939 -4.26 -20.44 17.02
C TYR A 939 -4.03 -19.74 15.68
N ASN A 940 -3.88 -18.41 15.64
CA ASN A 940 -3.51 -17.70 14.42
C ASN A 940 -2.10 -18.08 13.95
N GLN A 941 -1.12 -18.11 14.87
CA GLN A 941 0.26 -18.48 14.54
C GLN A 941 0.34 -19.90 14.01
N LEU A 942 -0.34 -20.85 14.66
CA LEU A 942 -0.40 -22.22 14.16
C LEU A 942 -1.10 -22.29 12.80
N ALA A 943 -2.16 -21.50 12.59
CA ALA A 943 -2.88 -21.49 11.32
C ALA A 943 -2.03 -20.92 10.17
N GLU A 944 -1.18 -19.93 10.45
CA GLU A 944 -0.22 -19.37 9.49
C GLU A 944 0.91 -20.35 9.17
N GLU A 945 1.40 -21.12 10.15
CA GLU A 945 2.50 -22.09 9.94
C GLU A 945 2.05 -23.44 9.36
N TRP A 946 0.77 -23.81 9.47
CA TRP A 946 0.26 -25.12 9.07
C TRP A 946 0.62 -25.57 7.64
N PRO A 947 0.53 -24.71 6.58
CA PRO A 947 0.92 -25.12 5.24
C PRO A 947 2.40 -25.53 5.14
N HIS A 948 3.30 -24.80 5.81
CA HIS A 948 4.73 -25.16 5.89
C HIS A 948 4.95 -26.47 6.63
N LEU A 949 4.15 -26.73 7.67
CA LEU A 949 4.21 -27.99 8.39
C LEU A 949 3.71 -29.16 7.51
N LEU A 950 2.67 -28.95 6.70
CA LEU A 950 2.19 -29.95 5.74
C LEU A 950 3.25 -30.27 4.68
N ASP A 951 3.88 -29.26 4.08
CA ASP A 951 4.95 -29.46 3.09
C ASP A 951 6.14 -30.22 3.68
N ARG A 952 6.55 -29.88 4.91
CA ARG A 952 7.59 -30.62 5.63
C ARG A 952 7.13 -32.04 5.97
N SER A 953 5.87 -32.21 6.37
CA SER A 953 5.30 -33.52 6.69
C SER A 953 5.32 -34.45 5.49
N ALA A 954 5.08 -33.95 4.27
CA ALA A 954 5.10 -34.75 3.05
C ALA A 954 6.49 -35.39 2.79
N ASN A 955 7.57 -34.64 3.04
CA ASN A 955 8.94 -35.16 2.96
C ASN A 955 9.21 -36.22 4.04
N ILE A 956 8.72 -36.01 5.27
CA ILE A 956 8.86 -36.93 6.40
C ILE A 956 8.05 -38.22 6.18
N SER A 957 6.83 -38.14 5.65
CA SER A 957 6.01 -39.30 5.31
C SER A 957 6.67 -40.19 4.26
N GLY A 958 7.48 -39.62 3.36
CA GLY A 958 8.32 -40.36 2.42
C GLY A 958 9.41 -41.20 3.13
N GLU A 959 10.09 -40.61 4.11
CA GLU A 959 11.11 -41.28 4.94
C GLU A 959 10.48 -42.38 5.82
N LEU A 960 9.32 -42.11 6.44
CA LEU A 960 8.58 -43.06 7.27
C LEU A 960 8.08 -44.27 6.46
N ARG A 961 7.62 -44.06 5.21
CA ARG A 961 7.23 -45.16 4.30
C ARG A 961 8.42 -46.00 3.86
N GLN A 962 9.58 -45.38 3.56
CA GLN A 962 10.80 -46.12 3.22
C GLN A 962 11.31 -46.97 4.39
N ALA A 963 11.22 -46.46 5.62
CA ALA A 963 11.57 -47.21 6.83
C ALA A 963 10.64 -48.42 7.08
N THR A 964 9.35 -48.32 6.75
CA THR A 964 8.39 -49.45 6.91
C THR A 964 8.50 -50.50 5.80
N THR A 965 8.91 -50.13 4.58
CA THR A 965 9.17 -51.11 3.50
C THR A 965 10.52 -51.82 3.63
N GLY A 966 11.49 -51.25 4.36
CA GLY A 966 12.79 -51.87 4.62
C GLY A 966 12.73 -53.08 5.56
N ASP A 967 11.70 -53.17 6.41
CA ASP A 967 11.54 -54.22 7.43
C ASP A 967 10.75 -55.46 6.93
N LEU A 968 10.29 -55.47 5.67
CA LEU A 968 9.62 -56.63 5.06
C LEU A 968 10.57 -57.57 4.28
N PHE A 969 11.87 -57.26 4.25
CA PHE A 969 12.93 -58.12 3.69
C PHE A 969 14.14 -58.31 4.64
N GLY A 970 13.92 -58.15 5.94
CA GLY A 970 14.91 -58.44 7.00
C GLY A 970 14.75 -59.82 7.59
#